data_AF-A0A8T4EAN9-F1
#
_entry.id   AF-A0A8T4EAN9-F1
#
_cell.length_a   1.000
_cell.length_b   1.000
_cell.length_c   1.000
_cell.angle_alpha   90.00
_cell.angle_beta   90.00
_cell.angle_gamma   90.00
#
_symmetry.space_group_name_H-M   'P 1'
#
loop_
_entity.id
_entity.type
_entity.pdbx_description
1 polymer ?
#
loop_
_entity_poly.entity_id
_entity_poly.type
_entity_poly.pdbx_seq_one_letter_code
_entity_poly.pdbx_strand_id
1 'polypeptide(L)'
;MASSWVLKTRQGSEAGKEILLREALVTHMRSTRDRQLFAEILSETQPLEDVFSFFASFYLHSYQGIRLLSASDSPELTGEGKDELGHEERRQLELEVRQLFGDKQREEVDIARITSELTLELCDRLVDTTPSPEIFQTIIEIVKKYLGKIPSEYSPNHDIDLIIEITGWGKEWRNDLYMKASGLKESALSLREELLREHPSEVPETTVLKMGLERIYGRVEYAKSRLVTTQIPPRGWDEITKAISERFCKNGEELNGVKQAHRIRLEFLEAIDEEYDIPTTIEDYERRLGNVVIGPVADMLSNKSDFILDTLSHLLSIESDDLKAQLRRKGIDDMSIIGQGLKSLTEEEEEVQTGPQISKDEMEMLERSLKALEKLENTLERPVKGLLRSRGMRASELDKISINLFLKDHSSLVGIEIEVLEEMKKKMRVPPPEEMKRLIEIREQVKSGALSSLGISTAQDFSKQRIEEETIASIRLDIIWHFTTSIITNLTRVVESYIRSKQDLLRIKALLKSIYEDTDVTLQFLREEILIDLASMRIYEMKIVHPELDATGICTWMHARLSSKDMMAARKDLENTPSPAFEGIVDKPLEMDSLEYDNYAIAFDIMQRFLKKERLEKIAKEEYAFEVKQKEQVAISSKKESIDVLMYLHNKARTVFRAISRVGTKGLEWSPTDTTKCANLLAYYIKTNRGRKICSACGTVPKDNKCPQHGTSFIKDANDMENLSIFMMRSLYEIKDGLAAGAEQMPWDKAKISIDREIGILKRKGKLTSKTNLKELLPGEINYIVGPAICEIVGKYFNESLVYAARRADIA
;
A
#
# COMPACT_ATOMS: atom_id res chain seq x y z
N MET A 1 18.65 2.93 18.70
CA MET A 1 18.28 4.37 18.65
C MET A 1 16.84 4.49 18.14
N ALA A 2 16.03 5.38 18.70
CA ALA A 2 14.65 5.54 18.27
C ALA A 2 14.59 6.14 16.86
N SER A 3 13.90 5.48 15.93
CA SER A 3 13.68 5.91 14.53
C SER A 3 12.78 7.15 14.38
N SER A 4 12.53 7.89 15.47
CA SER A 4 11.57 8.99 15.52
C SER A 4 12.27 10.35 15.46
N TRP A 5 11.90 11.15 14.46
CA TRP A 5 12.21 12.58 14.41
C TRP A 5 11.91 13.29 15.73
N VAL A 6 12.90 14.04 16.24
CA VAL A 6 12.74 14.92 17.41
C VAL A 6 12.27 16.30 16.94
N LEU A 7 12.89 16.80 15.88
CA LEU A 7 12.60 18.03 15.17
C LEU A 7 11.82 17.69 13.90
N LYS A 8 10.50 17.56 14.05
CA LYS A 8 9.57 17.29 12.97
C LYS A 8 9.25 18.58 12.23
N THR A 9 9.27 18.53 10.90
CA THR A 9 8.50 19.49 10.11
C THR A 9 7.01 19.30 10.43
N ARG A 10 6.21 20.35 10.23
CA ARG A 10 4.74 20.26 10.34
C ARG A 10 4.17 19.15 9.44
N GLN A 11 4.89 18.84 8.37
CA GLN A 11 4.59 17.88 7.31
C GLN A 11 4.98 16.43 7.69
N GLY A 12 6.02 16.22 8.52
CA GLY A 12 6.45 14.91 9.04
C GLY A 12 5.59 14.31 10.17
N SER A 13 4.40 14.87 10.46
CA SER A 13 3.42 14.29 11.38
C SER A 13 2.64 13.13 10.71
N GLU A 14 2.12 12.15 11.48
CA GLU A 14 1.70 10.82 10.98
C GLU A 14 0.68 10.81 9.82
N ALA A 15 -0.13 11.86 9.67
CA ALA A 15 -1.09 11.97 8.55
C ALA A 15 -0.48 12.53 7.25
N GLY A 16 0.71 13.15 7.33
CA GLY A 16 1.36 13.88 6.25
C GLY A 16 2.50 13.18 5.53
N LYS A 17 3.04 12.11 6.14
CA LYS A 17 4.27 11.43 5.70
C LYS A 17 4.19 10.85 4.29
N GLU A 18 3.01 10.52 3.79
CA GLU A 18 2.84 9.97 2.44
C GLU A 18 2.50 11.05 1.38
N ILE A 19 2.21 12.29 1.81
CA ILE A 19 1.84 13.39 0.91
C ILE A 19 3.08 14.07 0.35
N LEU A 20 4.12 14.29 1.18
CA LEU A 20 5.39 14.87 0.71
C LEU A 20 6.44 13.79 0.56
N LEU A 21 6.57 13.30 -0.68
CA LEU A 21 7.37 12.13 -1.01
C LEU A 21 8.85 12.27 -0.66
N ARG A 22 9.44 13.47 -0.73
CA ARG A 22 10.83 13.70 -0.27
C ARG A 22 11.03 13.39 1.22
N GLU A 23 10.08 13.81 2.07
CA GLU A 23 10.13 13.54 3.51
C GLU A 23 9.83 12.06 3.79
N ALA A 24 8.95 11.45 2.98
CA ALA A 24 8.67 10.02 3.02
C ALA A 24 9.93 9.20 2.76
N LEU A 25 10.61 9.48 1.63
CA LEU A 25 11.83 8.79 1.21
C LEU A 25 12.90 8.88 2.30
N VAL A 26 13.16 10.09 2.82
CA VAL A 26 14.14 10.28 3.91
C VAL A 26 13.72 9.58 5.20
N THR A 27 12.44 9.61 5.55
CA THR A 27 11.94 8.91 6.75
C THR A 27 12.16 7.40 6.63
N HIS A 28 11.96 6.83 5.45
CA HIS A 28 12.25 5.42 5.18
C HIS A 28 13.77 5.16 5.15
N MET A 29 14.59 6.03 4.56
CA MET A 29 16.07 5.89 4.60
C MET A 29 16.61 5.94 6.03
N ARG A 30 15.94 6.67 6.93
CA ARG A 30 16.28 6.74 8.35
C ARG A 30 15.78 5.55 9.18
N SER A 31 14.73 4.87 8.72
CA SER A 31 14.09 3.78 9.46
C SER A 31 15.04 2.59 9.60
N THR A 32 15.34 2.20 10.85
CA THR A 32 16.22 1.06 11.14
C THR A 32 15.71 -0.24 10.52
N ARG A 33 14.40 -0.43 10.49
CA ARG A 33 13.77 -1.60 9.84
C ARG A 33 14.04 -1.61 8.34
N ASP A 34 13.84 -0.46 7.69
CA ASP A 34 14.00 -0.36 6.24
C ASP A 34 15.46 -0.46 5.84
N ARG A 35 16.39 0.09 6.64
CA ARG A 35 17.84 -0.11 6.46
C ARG A 35 18.24 -1.58 6.52
N GLN A 36 17.70 -2.35 7.47
CA GLN A 36 17.97 -3.78 7.56
C GLN A 36 17.48 -4.52 6.30
N LEU A 37 16.24 -4.26 5.87
CA LEU A 37 15.70 -4.84 4.64
C LEU A 37 16.47 -4.38 3.40
N PHE A 38 16.92 -3.13 3.37
CA PHE A 38 17.67 -2.57 2.27
C PHE A 38 19.08 -3.16 2.19
N ALA A 39 19.78 -3.29 3.31
CA ALA A 39 21.11 -3.89 3.40
C ALA A 39 21.12 -5.39 3.06
N GLU A 40 20.03 -6.12 3.34
CA GLU A 40 19.86 -7.50 2.86
C GLU A 40 19.82 -7.59 1.33
N ILE A 41 19.36 -6.53 0.65
CA ILE A 41 19.23 -6.49 -0.81
C ILE A 41 20.47 -5.85 -1.45
N LEU A 42 21.04 -4.82 -0.82
CA LEU A 42 22.25 -4.13 -1.26
C LEU A 42 23.47 -4.98 -0.86
N SER A 43 23.85 -5.93 -1.71
CA SER A 43 24.92 -6.90 -1.43
C SER A 43 26.33 -6.30 -1.39
N GLU A 44 26.54 -5.11 -1.95
CA GLU A 44 27.84 -4.45 -2.11
C GLU A 44 27.72 -2.93 -1.92
N THR A 45 28.81 -2.27 -1.53
CA THR A 45 28.87 -0.80 -1.48
C THR A 45 28.79 -0.20 -2.88
N GLN A 46 28.12 0.94 -3.01
CA GLN A 46 27.87 1.60 -4.30
C GLN A 46 28.10 3.11 -4.18
N PRO A 47 28.37 3.84 -5.28
CA PRO A 47 28.40 5.30 -5.27
C PRO A 47 27.10 5.89 -4.68
N LEU A 48 27.16 7.09 -4.11
CA LEU A 48 26.03 7.68 -3.37
C LEU A 48 24.73 7.78 -4.22
N GLU A 49 24.86 8.17 -5.49
CA GLU A 49 23.76 8.25 -6.44
C GLU A 49 23.06 6.90 -6.66
N ASP A 50 23.84 5.83 -6.75
CA ASP A 50 23.34 4.48 -6.91
C ASP A 50 22.65 4.00 -5.63
N VAL A 51 23.18 4.33 -4.45
CA VAL A 51 22.52 4.04 -3.17
C VAL A 51 21.14 4.70 -3.10
N PHE A 52 21.02 5.97 -3.49
CA PHE A 52 19.73 6.66 -3.51
C PHE A 52 18.78 6.13 -4.58
N SER A 53 19.29 5.81 -5.78
CA SER A 53 18.49 5.19 -6.85
C SER A 53 17.96 3.82 -6.44
N PHE A 54 18.79 3.00 -5.80
CA PHE A 54 18.41 1.70 -5.26
C PHE A 54 17.39 1.84 -4.14
N PHE A 55 17.53 2.86 -3.29
CA PHE A 55 16.54 3.11 -2.25
C PHE A 55 15.20 3.54 -2.83
N ALA A 56 15.20 4.38 -3.86
CA ALA A 56 13.99 4.77 -4.57
C ALA A 56 13.30 3.57 -5.25
N SER A 57 14.06 2.66 -5.87
CA SER A 57 13.50 1.43 -6.46
C SER A 57 12.91 0.51 -5.38
N PHE A 58 13.59 0.37 -4.24
CA PHE A 58 13.07 -0.34 -3.06
C PHE A 58 11.76 0.27 -2.56
N TYR A 59 11.69 1.60 -2.45
CA TYR A 59 10.47 2.31 -2.03
C TYR A 59 9.32 2.11 -3.02
N LEU A 60 9.59 2.25 -4.32
CA LEU A 60 8.60 2.04 -5.38
C LEU A 60 8.04 0.61 -5.38
N HIS A 61 8.92 -0.39 -5.21
CA HIS A 61 8.51 -1.79 -5.19
C HIS A 61 7.79 -2.17 -3.88
N SER A 62 8.38 -1.86 -2.73
CA SER A 62 7.94 -2.39 -1.43
C SER A 62 6.79 -1.61 -0.82
N TYR A 63 6.73 -0.29 -1.04
CA TYR A 63 5.72 0.60 -0.46
C TYR A 63 4.69 1.07 -1.48
N GLN A 64 5.14 1.48 -2.67
CA GLN A 64 4.23 1.94 -3.72
C GLN A 64 3.68 0.79 -4.57
N GLY A 65 4.13 -0.46 -4.39
CA GLY A 65 3.62 -1.61 -5.12
C GLY A 65 3.72 -1.48 -6.64
N ILE A 66 4.75 -0.78 -7.13
CA ILE A 66 5.07 -0.74 -8.56
C ILE A 66 5.63 -2.11 -8.95
N ARG A 67 5.11 -2.66 -10.06
CA ARG A 67 5.50 -3.96 -10.62
C ARG A 67 5.77 -3.75 -12.10
N LEU A 68 6.90 -4.29 -12.57
CA LEU A 68 7.32 -4.19 -13.97
C LEU A 68 7.07 -5.49 -14.72
N LEU A 69 7.03 -6.62 -14.01
CA LEU A 69 6.89 -7.94 -14.59
C LEU A 69 5.58 -8.56 -14.11
N SER A 70 4.84 -9.18 -15.02
CA SER A 70 3.55 -9.79 -14.72
C SER A 70 3.73 -11.28 -14.44
N ALA A 71 3.39 -11.73 -13.23
CA ALA A 71 3.34 -13.16 -12.91
C ALA A 71 2.35 -13.94 -13.80
N SER A 72 1.40 -13.22 -14.44
CA SER A 72 0.47 -13.76 -15.44
C SER A 72 1.18 -14.31 -16.68
N ASP A 73 2.37 -13.82 -16.99
CA ASP A 73 3.15 -14.23 -18.16
C ASP A 73 3.92 -15.54 -17.90
N SER A 74 3.90 -16.04 -16.66
CA SER A 74 4.52 -17.32 -16.26
C SER A 74 3.75 -17.98 -15.11
N PRO A 75 2.52 -18.48 -15.37
CA PRO A 75 1.63 -19.06 -14.35
C PRO A 75 2.16 -20.35 -13.69
N GLU A 76 3.29 -20.90 -14.17
CA GLU A 76 3.92 -22.13 -13.71
C GLU A 76 5.04 -21.90 -12.66
N LEU A 77 5.30 -20.66 -12.26
CA LEU A 77 6.38 -20.35 -11.30
C LEU A 77 6.13 -20.98 -9.92
N THR A 78 7.11 -21.76 -9.44
CA THR A 78 7.19 -22.28 -8.08
C THR A 78 7.37 -21.14 -7.06
N GLY A 79 7.33 -21.44 -5.75
CA GLY A 79 7.62 -20.44 -4.71
C GLY A 79 8.97 -19.74 -4.92
N GLU A 80 10.01 -20.51 -5.22
CA GLU A 80 11.36 -20.00 -5.54
C GLU A 80 11.36 -19.11 -6.79
N GLY A 81 10.64 -19.51 -7.84
CA GLY A 81 10.52 -18.70 -9.07
C GLY A 81 9.79 -17.37 -8.88
N LYS A 82 8.94 -17.23 -7.85
CA LYS A 82 8.31 -15.95 -7.50
C LYS A 82 9.27 -15.01 -6.77
N ASP A 83 10.15 -15.56 -5.95
CA ASP A 83 11.17 -14.77 -5.26
C ASP A 83 12.24 -14.28 -6.27
N GLU A 84 12.67 -15.14 -7.19
CA GLU A 84 13.55 -14.76 -8.31
C GLU A 84 12.95 -13.67 -9.20
N LEU A 85 11.66 -13.78 -9.53
CA LEU A 85 10.94 -12.73 -10.27
C LEU A 85 10.94 -11.42 -9.48
N GLY A 86 10.69 -11.45 -8.18
CA GLY A 86 10.73 -10.26 -7.33
C GLY A 86 12.11 -9.61 -7.24
N HIS A 87 13.19 -10.40 -7.28
CA HIS A 87 14.56 -9.88 -7.34
C HIS A 87 14.86 -9.21 -8.68
N GLU A 88 14.51 -9.88 -9.79
CA GLU A 88 14.70 -9.30 -11.13
C GLU A 88 13.84 -8.06 -11.34
N GLU A 89 12.61 -8.02 -10.81
CA GLU A 89 11.76 -6.83 -10.84
C GLU A 89 12.41 -5.62 -10.15
N ARG A 90 12.99 -5.81 -8.97
CA ARG A 90 13.68 -4.74 -8.24
C ARG A 90 14.91 -4.25 -9.00
N ARG A 91 15.65 -5.17 -9.61
CA ARG A 91 16.82 -4.86 -10.42
C ARG A 91 16.44 -4.07 -11.67
N GLN A 92 15.38 -4.45 -12.37
CA GLN A 92 14.89 -3.68 -13.53
C GLN A 92 14.37 -2.29 -13.11
N LEU A 93 13.67 -2.19 -11.99
CA LEU A 93 13.24 -0.90 -11.44
C LEU A 93 14.43 0.00 -11.10
N GLU A 94 15.48 -0.56 -10.48
CA GLU A 94 16.72 0.18 -10.22
C GLU A 94 17.31 0.73 -11.52
N LEU A 95 17.48 -0.11 -12.55
CA LEU A 95 18.06 0.31 -13.82
C LEU A 95 17.24 1.43 -14.49
N GLU A 96 15.90 1.34 -14.46
CA GLU A 96 15.02 2.39 -14.98
C GLU A 96 15.13 3.68 -14.16
N VAL A 97 15.17 3.59 -12.82
CA VAL A 97 15.35 4.77 -11.95
C VAL A 97 16.70 5.42 -12.23
N ARG A 98 17.79 4.65 -12.32
CA ARG A 98 19.13 5.15 -12.66
C ARG A 98 19.17 5.80 -14.04
N GLN A 99 18.50 5.22 -15.03
CA GLN A 99 18.42 5.82 -16.37
C GLN A 99 17.72 7.18 -16.35
N LEU A 100 16.64 7.34 -15.59
CA LEU A 100 15.92 8.61 -15.47
C LEU A 100 16.63 9.61 -14.57
N PHE A 101 17.32 9.13 -13.55
CA PHE A 101 18.03 9.96 -12.60
C PHE A 101 19.36 10.46 -13.19
N GLY A 102 20.06 9.65 -13.99
CA GLY A 102 21.28 10.07 -14.69
C GLY A 102 22.35 10.54 -13.71
N ASP A 103 22.98 11.69 -14.00
CA ASP A 103 23.95 12.37 -13.14
C ASP A 103 23.29 13.44 -12.25
N LYS A 104 21.95 13.46 -12.14
CA LYS A 104 21.20 14.57 -11.52
C LYS A 104 21.48 14.72 -10.03
N GLN A 105 21.93 13.69 -9.33
CA GLN A 105 22.32 13.88 -7.93
C GLN A 105 23.55 14.77 -7.82
N ARG A 106 24.53 14.59 -8.71
CA ARG A 106 25.72 15.44 -8.77
C ARG A 106 25.36 16.85 -9.21
N GLU A 107 24.53 16.97 -10.24
CA GLU A 107 23.99 18.27 -10.67
C GLU A 107 23.28 18.97 -9.50
N GLU A 108 22.42 18.28 -8.74
CA GLU A 108 21.68 18.87 -7.63
C GLU A 108 22.59 19.32 -6.46
N VAL A 109 23.66 18.58 -6.16
CA VAL A 109 24.68 18.98 -5.18
C VAL A 109 25.39 20.27 -5.61
N ASP A 110 25.79 20.36 -6.88
CA ASP A 110 26.43 21.57 -7.43
C ASP A 110 25.47 22.77 -7.41
N ILE A 111 24.20 22.57 -7.78
CA ILE A 111 23.18 23.62 -7.74
C ILE A 111 22.91 24.07 -6.30
N ALA A 112 22.88 23.15 -5.33
CA ALA A 112 22.73 23.49 -3.92
C ALA A 112 23.91 24.34 -3.41
N ARG A 113 25.12 24.10 -3.92
CA ARG A 113 26.32 24.90 -3.65
C ARG A 113 26.21 26.30 -4.23
N ILE A 114 25.91 26.40 -5.53
CA ILE A 114 25.68 27.67 -6.25
C ILE A 114 24.58 28.48 -5.57
N THR A 115 23.49 27.84 -5.16
CA THR A 115 22.36 28.48 -4.47
C THR A 115 22.76 29.00 -3.10
N SER A 116 23.60 28.26 -2.36
CA SER A 116 24.09 28.70 -1.05
C SER A 116 25.07 29.87 -1.17
N GLU A 117 25.99 29.84 -2.14
CA GLU A 117 26.86 30.97 -2.46
C GLU A 117 26.07 32.21 -2.88
N LEU A 118 25.08 32.06 -3.76
CA LEU A 118 24.20 33.14 -4.19
C LEU A 118 23.46 33.74 -3.01
N THR A 119 22.93 32.89 -2.12
CA THR A 119 22.21 33.35 -0.93
C THR A 119 23.11 34.16 -0.01
N LEU A 120 24.37 33.73 0.20
CA LEU A 120 25.35 34.49 0.96
C LEU A 120 25.67 35.84 0.29
N GLU A 121 25.88 35.88 -1.03
CA GLU A 121 26.13 37.12 -1.77
C GLU A 121 24.92 38.08 -1.70
N LEU A 122 23.69 37.57 -1.78
CA LEU A 122 22.47 38.36 -1.58
C LEU A 122 22.37 38.92 -0.16
N CYS A 123 22.62 38.09 0.86
CA CYS A 123 22.62 38.55 2.24
C CYS A 123 23.74 39.58 2.54
N ASP A 124 24.86 39.55 1.84
CA ASP A 124 25.95 40.51 2.00
C ASP A 124 25.71 41.82 1.23
N ARG A 125 25.08 41.76 0.05
CA ARG A 125 24.84 42.92 -0.82
C ARG A 125 23.58 43.69 -0.49
N LEU A 126 22.55 43.03 0.07
CA LEU A 126 21.22 43.61 0.28
C LEU A 126 20.93 43.94 1.76
N VAL A 127 21.82 43.59 2.68
CA VAL A 127 21.67 43.94 4.10
C VAL A 127 21.54 45.45 4.29
N ASP A 128 20.60 45.86 5.15
CA ASP A 128 20.29 47.26 5.47
C ASP A 128 19.93 48.14 4.24
N THR A 129 19.57 47.54 3.11
CA THR A 129 19.09 48.26 1.91
C THR A 129 17.57 48.34 1.88
N THR A 130 17.02 49.37 1.21
CA THR A 130 15.57 49.48 0.96
C THR A 130 15.24 49.09 -0.48
N PRO A 131 14.12 48.38 -0.73
CA PRO A 131 13.70 48.03 -2.09
C PRO A 131 13.58 49.28 -2.98
N SER A 132 14.33 49.30 -4.08
CA SER A 132 14.31 50.37 -5.09
C SER A 132 14.56 49.79 -6.49
N PRO A 133 14.24 50.53 -7.57
CA PRO A 133 14.54 50.08 -8.93
C PRO A 133 16.03 49.77 -9.17
N GLU A 134 16.95 50.53 -8.56
CA GLU A 134 18.39 50.26 -8.64
C GLU A 134 18.77 48.96 -7.95
N ILE A 135 18.16 48.67 -6.80
CA ILE A 135 18.35 47.40 -6.08
C ILE A 135 17.77 46.23 -6.88
N PHE A 136 16.61 46.38 -7.52
CA PHE A 136 16.04 45.34 -8.39
C PHE A 136 16.95 45.02 -9.56
N GLN A 137 17.54 46.03 -10.20
CA GLN A 137 18.53 45.83 -11.26
C GLN A 137 19.78 45.09 -10.73
N THR A 138 20.25 45.46 -9.54
CA THR A 138 21.37 44.79 -8.87
C THR A 138 21.06 43.31 -8.60
N ILE A 139 19.84 43.00 -8.14
CA ILE A 139 19.37 41.62 -7.94
C ILE A 139 19.39 40.84 -9.26
N ILE A 140 18.87 41.41 -10.35
CA ILE A 140 18.86 40.76 -11.67
C ILE A 140 20.29 40.42 -12.11
N GLU A 141 21.23 41.35 -11.94
CA GLU A 141 22.63 41.14 -12.32
C GLU A 141 23.29 40.03 -11.51
N ILE A 142 23.07 40.00 -10.19
CA ILE A 142 23.59 38.94 -9.32
C ILE A 142 22.97 37.59 -9.71
N VAL A 143 21.65 37.51 -9.87
CA VAL A 143 20.96 36.26 -10.21
C VAL A 143 21.45 35.74 -11.58
N LYS A 144 21.54 36.60 -12.60
CA LYS A 144 22.05 36.20 -13.93
C LYS A 144 23.50 35.74 -13.89
N LYS A 145 24.36 36.37 -13.06
CA LYS A 145 25.74 35.94 -12.85
C LYS A 145 25.80 34.49 -12.34
N TYR A 146 24.95 34.12 -11.38
CA TYR A 146 24.93 32.76 -10.81
C TYR A 146 24.25 31.74 -11.72
N LEU A 147 23.16 32.12 -12.40
CA LEU A 147 22.58 31.25 -13.43
C LEU A 147 23.61 30.95 -14.54
N GLY A 148 24.50 31.90 -14.85
CA GLY A 148 25.60 31.72 -15.80
C GLY A 148 26.75 30.83 -15.31
N LYS A 149 26.80 30.49 -14.00
CA LYS A 149 27.75 29.50 -13.47
C LYS A 149 27.29 28.06 -13.73
N ILE A 150 26.01 27.84 -13.99
CA ILE A 150 25.48 26.49 -14.17
C ILE A 150 25.88 25.96 -15.55
N PRO A 151 26.48 24.75 -15.65
CA PRO A 151 26.86 24.16 -16.93
C PRO A 151 25.67 24.05 -17.89
N SER A 152 25.92 24.28 -19.18
CA SER A 152 24.89 24.21 -20.21
C SER A 152 24.36 22.79 -20.47
N GLU A 153 25.14 21.78 -20.08
CA GLU A 153 24.81 20.36 -20.19
C GLU A 153 23.77 19.93 -19.16
N TYR A 154 23.70 20.63 -18.02
CA TYR A 154 22.77 20.29 -16.93
C TYR A 154 21.34 20.57 -17.35
N SER A 155 20.40 19.84 -16.73
CA SER A 155 18.97 20.05 -16.97
C SER A 155 18.57 21.52 -16.79
N PRO A 156 17.81 22.13 -17.72
CA PRO A 156 17.36 23.51 -17.59
C PRO A 156 16.38 23.71 -16.42
N ASN A 157 15.80 22.63 -15.88
CA ASN A 157 14.99 22.69 -14.67
C ASN A 157 15.78 23.17 -13.45
N HIS A 158 17.10 22.99 -13.41
CA HIS A 158 17.93 23.50 -12.32
C HIS A 158 17.95 25.02 -12.22
N ASP A 159 17.79 25.74 -13.34
CA ASP A 159 17.62 27.19 -13.31
C ASP A 159 16.33 27.58 -12.58
N ILE A 160 15.26 26.81 -12.82
CA ILE A 160 13.96 27.03 -12.19
C ILE A 160 14.05 26.75 -10.69
N ASP A 161 14.69 25.64 -10.31
CA ASP A 161 14.87 25.25 -8.91
C ASP A 161 15.69 26.27 -8.12
N LEU A 162 16.77 26.79 -8.71
CA LEU A 162 17.55 27.87 -8.11
C LEU A 162 16.67 29.10 -7.85
N ILE A 163 15.85 29.52 -8.82
CA ILE A 163 14.94 30.67 -8.67
C ILE A 163 13.88 30.40 -7.58
N ILE A 164 13.26 29.23 -7.58
CA ILE A 164 12.27 28.82 -6.57
C ILE A 164 12.88 28.87 -5.17
N GLU A 165 14.12 28.42 -5.01
CA GLU A 165 14.79 28.35 -3.72
C GLU A 165 15.18 29.74 -3.21
N ILE A 166 15.77 30.62 -4.03
CA ILE A 166 16.17 31.97 -3.58
C ILE A 166 14.97 32.88 -3.32
N THR A 167 13.88 32.73 -4.07
CA THR A 167 12.64 33.51 -3.86
C THR A 167 11.87 33.03 -2.64
N GLY A 168 12.05 31.76 -2.23
CA GLY A 168 11.35 31.15 -1.09
C GLY A 168 9.96 30.60 -1.43
N TRP A 169 9.55 30.70 -2.70
CA TRP A 169 8.24 30.23 -3.18
C TRP A 169 8.03 28.74 -2.93
N GLY A 170 9.08 27.92 -3.07
CA GLY A 170 8.97 26.47 -2.88
C GLY A 170 8.53 26.08 -1.47
N LYS A 171 8.90 26.84 -0.43
CA LYS A 171 8.44 26.57 0.95
C LYS A 171 6.97 26.91 1.12
N GLU A 172 6.54 28.06 0.60
CA GLU A 172 5.14 28.52 0.63
C GLU A 172 4.23 27.53 -0.11
N TRP A 173 4.57 27.17 -1.35
CA TRP A 173 3.73 26.30 -2.17
C TRP A 173 3.64 24.88 -1.61
N ARG A 174 4.73 24.30 -1.06
CA ARG A 174 4.65 22.99 -0.39
C ARG A 174 3.73 23.02 0.83
N ASN A 175 3.75 24.11 1.61
CA ASN A 175 2.83 24.29 2.72
C ASN A 175 1.37 24.35 2.25
N ASP A 176 1.09 25.08 1.17
CA ASP A 176 -0.25 25.17 0.59
C ASP A 176 -0.75 23.83 0.05
N LEU A 177 0.12 23.11 -0.67
CA LEU A 177 -0.19 21.77 -1.18
C LEU A 177 -0.49 20.80 -0.05
N TYR A 178 0.30 20.84 1.02
CA TYR A 178 0.06 20.04 2.22
C TYR A 178 -1.28 20.37 2.86
N MET A 179 -1.58 21.66 3.08
CA MET A 179 -2.86 22.08 3.68
C MET A 179 -4.05 21.60 2.83
N LYS A 180 -3.99 21.76 1.51
CA LYS A 180 -5.01 21.31 0.58
C LYS A 180 -5.19 19.79 0.62
N ALA A 181 -4.09 19.04 0.62
CA ALA A 181 -4.11 17.57 0.64
C ALA A 181 -4.62 17.00 1.96
N SER A 182 -4.35 17.68 3.09
CA SER A 182 -4.83 17.30 4.42
C SER A 182 -6.32 17.62 4.67
N GLY A 183 -6.96 18.36 3.76
CA GLY A 183 -8.37 18.71 3.82
C GLY A 183 -9.32 17.54 3.59
N LEU A 184 -10.61 17.74 3.89
CA LEU A 184 -11.66 16.76 3.56
C LEU A 184 -11.71 16.54 2.04
N LYS A 185 -11.56 15.29 1.59
CA LYS A 185 -11.71 14.93 0.18
C LYS A 185 -13.08 15.37 -0.32
N GLU A 186 -13.10 16.04 -1.46
CA GLU A 186 -14.35 16.44 -2.12
C GLU A 186 -15.20 15.21 -2.43
N SER A 187 -16.50 15.29 -2.14
CA SER A 187 -17.43 14.18 -2.35
C SER A 187 -17.81 14.03 -3.82
N ALA A 188 -17.74 12.78 -4.32
CA ALA A 188 -18.38 12.24 -5.51
C ALA A 188 -18.24 13.07 -6.80
N LEU A 189 -17.02 13.19 -7.31
CA LEU A 189 -16.78 13.61 -8.69
C LEU A 189 -17.18 12.50 -9.67
N SER A 190 -17.60 12.89 -10.88
CA SER A 190 -17.74 11.92 -11.96
C SER A 190 -16.36 11.35 -12.32
N LEU A 191 -16.30 10.10 -12.77
CA LEU A 191 -15.02 9.46 -13.15
C LEU A 191 -14.28 10.23 -14.25
N ARG A 192 -15.03 10.95 -15.11
CA ARG A 192 -14.47 11.84 -16.14
C ARG A 192 -13.79 13.06 -15.52
N GLU A 193 -14.47 13.76 -14.61
CA GLU A 193 -13.90 14.93 -13.93
C GLU A 193 -12.70 14.52 -13.08
N GLU A 194 -12.77 13.36 -12.42
CA GLU A 194 -11.67 12.80 -11.64
C GLU A 194 -10.43 12.50 -12.51
N LEU A 195 -10.61 12.06 -13.75
CA LEU A 195 -9.52 11.73 -14.66
C LEU A 195 -8.85 12.97 -15.28
N LEU A 196 -9.63 14.02 -15.57
CA LEU A 196 -9.14 15.26 -16.17
C LEU A 196 -8.63 16.30 -15.16
N ARG A 197 -9.01 16.16 -13.90
CA ARG A 197 -8.60 17.05 -12.82
C ARG A 197 -7.09 16.93 -12.53
N GLU A 198 -6.48 18.04 -12.13
CA GLU A 198 -5.15 18.03 -11.55
C GLU A 198 -5.14 17.46 -10.13
N HIS A 199 -4.19 16.56 -9.86
CA HIS A 199 -3.98 15.94 -8.55
C HIS A 199 -2.64 16.38 -7.97
N PRO A 200 -2.47 17.65 -7.61
CA PRO A 200 -1.18 18.20 -7.21
C PRO A 200 -0.63 17.58 -5.92
N SER A 201 -1.50 16.97 -5.10
CA SER A 201 -1.12 16.23 -3.89
C SER A 201 -0.42 14.89 -4.19
N GLU A 202 -0.54 14.34 -5.39
CA GLU A 202 0.13 13.09 -5.78
C GLU A 202 1.57 13.34 -6.26
N VAL A 203 1.85 14.56 -6.71
CA VAL A 203 3.10 14.95 -7.36
C VAL A 203 3.54 16.35 -6.90
N PRO A 204 3.80 16.55 -5.59
CA PRO A 204 4.07 17.88 -5.04
C PRO A 204 5.29 18.56 -5.66
N GLU A 205 6.41 17.87 -5.86
CA GLU A 205 7.64 18.49 -6.38
C GLU A 205 7.52 18.82 -7.89
N THR A 206 6.80 17.99 -8.64
CA THR A 206 6.40 18.28 -10.03
C THR A 206 5.47 19.48 -10.10
N THR A 207 4.55 19.60 -9.14
CA THR A 207 3.62 20.73 -9.07
C THR A 207 4.36 22.03 -8.76
N VAL A 208 5.30 22.00 -7.80
CA VAL A 208 6.16 23.14 -7.46
C VAL A 208 6.97 23.60 -8.68
N LEU A 209 7.53 22.66 -9.46
CA LEU A 209 8.23 22.97 -10.71
C LEU A 209 7.30 23.68 -11.72
N LYS A 210 6.09 23.14 -11.96
CA LYS A 210 5.11 23.75 -12.87
C LYS A 210 4.69 25.14 -12.44
N MET A 211 4.45 25.34 -11.14
CA MET A 211 4.14 26.66 -10.58
C MET A 211 5.30 27.63 -10.79
N GLY A 212 6.55 27.19 -10.64
CA GLY A 212 7.73 28.00 -10.95
C GLY A 212 7.81 28.39 -12.42
N LEU A 213 7.61 27.44 -13.33
CA LEU A 213 7.58 27.68 -14.77
C LEU A 213 6.48 28.68 -15.14
N GLU A 214 5.26 28.51 -14.61
CA GLU A 214 4.15 29.44 -14.83
C GLU A 214 4.45 30.83 -14.27
N ARG A 215 5.04 30.93 -13.08
CA ARG A 215 5.41 32.21 -12.47
C ARG A 215 6.46 32.96 -13.28
N ILE A 216 7.46 32.25 -13.81
CA ILE A 216 8.59 32.82 -14.55
C ILE A 216 8.20 33.16 -15.98
N TYR A 217 7.56 32.24 -16.70
CA TYR A 217 7.23 32.39 -18.13
C TYR A 217 5.81 32.91 -18.39
N GLY A 218 4.92 32.91 -17.38
CA GLY A 218 3.52 33.28 -17.52
C GLY A 218 2.60 32.16 -18.02
N ARG A 219 3.15 30.97 -18.28
CA ARG A 219 2.44 29.76 -18.70
C ARG A 219 3.24 28.51 -18.34
N VAL A 220 2.57 27.37 -18.21
CA VAL A 220 3.24 26.09 -17.98
C VAL A 220 3.85 25.57 -19.28
N GLU A 221 5.13 25.83 -19.49
CA GLU A 221 5.92 25.26 -20.58
C GLU A 221 7.22 24.65 -20.07
N TYR A 222 7.69 23.58 -20.72
CA TYR A 222 8.98 22.99 -20.40
C TYR A 222 10.11 23.97 -20.74
N ALA A 223 11.19 23.94 -19.96
CA ALA A 223 12.34 24.81 -20.19
C ALA A 223 13.14 24.31 -21.40
N LYS A 224 13.04 25.01 -22.53
CA LYS A 224 13.74 24.66 -23.78
C LYS A 224 15.25 24.89 -23.72
N SER A 225 15.68 25.86 -22.92
CA SER A 225 17.08 26.23 -22.74
C SER A 225 17.27 26.92 -21.40
N ARG A 226 18.52 27.27 -21.07
CA ARG A 226 18.84 27.98 -19.82
C ARG A 226 18.08 29.31 -19.70
N LEU A 227 17.73 29.72 -18.48
CA LEU A 227 17.08 31.01 -18.20
C LEU A 227 17.94 32.20 -18.62
N VAL A 228 19.27 32.07 -18.57
CA VAL A 228 20.19 33.15 -18.99
C VAL A 228 20.05 33.50 -20.46
N THR A 229 19.84 32.48 -21.31
CA THR A 229 19.72 32.63 -22.77
C THR A 229 18.29 32.84 -23.22
N THR A 230 17.32 32.46 -22.38
CA THR A 230 15.89 32.57 -22.70
C THR A 230 15.37 33.97 -22.43
N GLN A 231 14.50 34.48 -23.32
CA GLN A 231 13.83 35.75 -23.09
C GLN A 231 12.67 35.57 -22.11
N ILE A 232 12.90 35.91 -20.84
CA ILE A 232 11.87 35.90 -19.80
C ILE A 232 11.01 37.17 -19.93
N PRO A 233 9.66 37.08 -19.82
CA PRO A 233 8.80 38.25 -19.78
C PRO A 233 9.22 39.24 -18.67
N PRO A 234 9.11 40.57 -18.87
CA PRO A 234 9.49 41.56 -17.85
C PRO A 234 8.83 41.30 -16.49
N ARG A 235 7.54 40.93 -16.51
CA ARG A 235 6.78 40.56 -15.32
C ARG A 235 7.44 39.43 -14.50
N GLY A 236 8.04 38.44 -15.15
CA GLY A 236 8.72 37.35 -14.45
C GLY A 236 9.90 37.86 -13.63
N TRP A 237 10.73 38.74 -14.21
CA TRP A 237 11.84 39.39 -13.49
C TRP A 237 11.35 40.33 -12.37
N ASP A 238 10.25 41.05 -12.58
CA ASP A 238 9.64 41.90 -11.54
C ASP A 238 9.18 41.06 -10.33
N GLU A 239 8.55 39.91 -10.59
CA GLU A 239 8.11 39.00 -9.52
C GLU A 239 9.30 38.37 -8.76
N ILE A 240 10.36 37.96 -9.48
CA ILE A 240 11.59 37.41 -8.87
C ILE A 240 12.28 38.47 -8.00
N THR A 241 12.52 39.67 -8.54
CA THR A 241 13.24 40.73 -7.81
C THR A 241 12.47 41.20 -6.59
N LYS A 242 11.15 41.32 -6.69
CA LYS A 242 10.29 41.65 -5.56
C LYS A 242 10.42 40.61 -4.45
N ALA A 243 10.27 39.33 -4.75
CA ALA A 243 10.37 38.26 -3.76
C ALA A 243 11.76 38.21 -3.08
N ILE A 244 12.83 38.35 -3.86
CA ILE A 244 14.20 38.42 -3.33
C ILE A 244 14.36 39.65 -2.42
N SER A 245 13.87 40.82 -2.83
CA SER A 245 13.97 42.03 -2.02
C SER A 245 13.21 41.91 -0.69
N GLU A 246 12.00 41.34 -0.69
CA GLU A 246 11.22 41.10 0.53
C GLU A 246 11.93 40.14 1.50
N ARG A 247 12.73 39.20 0.97
CA ARG A 247 13.46 38.22 1.76
C ARG A 247 14.80 38.75 2.29
N PHE A 248 15.54 39.51 1.49
CA PHE A 248 16.94 39.85 1.77
C PHE A 248 17.21 41.33 2.07
N CYS A 249 16.31 42.27 1.76
CA CYS A 249 16.44 43.67 2.17
C CYS A 249 15.98 43.86 3.62
N LYS A 250 16.73 43.27 4.55
CA LYS A 250 16.46 43.24 5.99
C LYS A 250 17.68 43.70 6.79
N ASN A 251 17.48 43.92 8.09
CA ASN A 251 18.60 44.28 8.97
C ASN A 251 19.62 43.12 9.10
N GLY A 252 20.85 43.45 9.48
CA GLY A 252 21.92 42.45 9.60
C GLY A 252 21.66 41.33 10.62
N GLU A 253 20.90 41.61 11.68
CA GLU A 253 20.55 40.62 12.70
C GLU A 253 19.57 39.57 12.16
N GLU A 254 18.54 39.98 11.41
CA GLU A 254 17.55 39.10 10.77
C GLU A 254 18.14 38.21 9.68
N LEU A 255 19.23 38.63 9.04
CA LEU A 255 19.90 37.83 8.00
C LEU A 255 20.98 36.91 8.57
N ASN A 256 21.37 37.06 9.83
CA ASN A 256 22.50 36.32 10.38
C ASN A 256 22.21 34.80 10.47
N GLY A 257 21.00 34.38 10.87
CA GLY A 257 20.65 32.95 10.88
C GLY A 257 20.61 32.35 9.48
N VAL A 258 20.11 33.09 8.48
CA VAL A 258 20.17 32.68 7.05
C VAL A 258 21.63 32.49 6.61
N LYS A 259 22.51 33.46 6.92
CA LYS A 259 23.95 33.36 6.59
C LYS A 259 24.60 32.14 7.24
N GLN A 260 24.36 31.89 8.53
CA GLN A 260 24.95 30.73 9.21
C GLN A 260 24.39 29.42 8.67
N ALA A 261 23.09 29.33 8.39
CA ALA A 261 22.47 28.13 7.82
C ALA A 261 23.10 27.76 6.46
N HIS A 262 23.30 28.72 5.56
CA HIS A 262 23.94 28.45 4.28
C HIS A 262 25.44 28.16 4.38
N ARG A 263 26.15 28.68 5.39
CA ARG A 263 27.53 28.26 5.68
C ARG A 263 27.59 26.80 6.12
N ILE A 264 26.71 26.41 7.05
CA ILE A 264 26.58 25.00 7.47
C ILE A 264 26.25 24.10 6.27
N ARG A 265 25.35 24.53 5.38
CA ARG A 265 25.04 23.78 4.15
C ARG A 265 26.27 23.59 3.26
N LEU A 266 27.14 24.60 3.13
CA LEU A 266 28.36 24.47 2.34
C LEU A 266 29.32 23.42 2.92
N GLU A 267 29.49 23.35 4.24
CA GLU A 267 30.29 22.30 4.90
C GLU A 267 29.76 20.89 4.60
N PHE A 268 28.44 20.71 4.62
CA PHE A 268 27.84 19.42 4.24
C PHE A 268 28.05 19.07 2.77
N LEU A 269 27.92 20.06 1.88
CA LEU A 269 28.10 19.85 0.45
C LEU A 269 29.56 19.54 0.12
N GLU A 270 30.52 20.17 0.78
CA GLU A 270 31.95 19.88 0.66
C GLU A 270 32.26 18.44 1.09
N ALA A 271 31.74 18.00 2.24
CA ALA A 271 31.91 16.62 2.69
C ALA A 271 31.25 15.56 1.78
N ILE A 272 30.19 15.92 1.05
CA ILE A 272 29.62 15.05 0.01
C ILE A 272 30.53 15.01 -1.21
N ASP A 273 31.02 16.16 -1.65
CA ASP A 273 31.80 16.32 -2.89
C ASP A 273 33.18 15.62 -2.81
N GLU A 274 33.86 15.72 -1.67
CA GLU A 274 35.18 15.10 -1.45
C GLU A 274 35.18 13.57 -1.66
N GLU A 275 34.04 12.93 -1.40
CA GLU A 275 33.91 11.47 -1.39
C GLU A 275 32.68 10.99 -2.18
N TYR A 276 32.24 11.77 -3.17
CA TYR A 276 31.01 11.49 -3.92
C TYR A 276 31.09 10.17 -4.69
N ASP A 277 32.23 9.95 -5.35
CA ASP A 277 32.50 8.79 -6.19
C ASP A 277 32.98 7.56 -5.37
N ILE A 278 33.12 7.69 -4.04
CA ILE A 278 33.57 6.60 -3.18
C ILE A 278 32.38 5.68 -2.85
N PRO A 279 32.48 4.36 -3.10
CA PRO A 279 31.44 3.42 -2.73
C PRO A 279 31.10 3.50 -1.24
N THR A 280 29.82 3.69 -0.93
CA THR A 280 29.30 4.00 0.40
C THR A 280 28.06 3.16 0.72
N THR A 281 27.65 3.21 1.99
CA THR A 281 26.33 2.76 2.48
C THR A 281 25.54 3.95 3.04
N ILE A 282 24.28 3.74 3.43
CA ILE A 282 23.48 4.74 4.14
C ILE A 282 24.11 5.04 5.52
N GLU A 283 24.62 4.01 6.20
CA GLU A 283 25.31 4.13 7.48
C GLU A 283 26.60 4.95 7.36
N ASP A 284 27.40 4.70 6.32
CA ASP A 284 28.64 5.45 6.06
C ASP A 284 28.36 6.91 5.74
N TYR A 285 27.33 7.16 4.92
CA TYR A 285 26.86 8.52 4.61
C TYR A 285 26.41 9.26 5.88
N GLU A 286 25.61 8.61 6.73
CA GLU A 286 25.15 9.19 8.00
C GLU A 286 26.32 9.48 8.95
N ARG A 287 27.29 8.57 9.05
CA ARG A 287 28.49 8.78 9.87
C ARG A 287 29.31 9.96 9.38
N ARG A 288 29.58 10.03 8.07
CA ARG A 288 30.35 11.11 7.43
C ARG A 288 29.74 12.49 7.71
N LEU A 289 28.46 12.66 7.39
CA LEU A 289 27.77 13.92 7.67
C LEU A 289 27.62 14.16 9.17
N GLY A 290 27.50 13.09 9.96
CA GLY A 290 27.53 13.16 11.40
C GLY A 290 28.83 13.74 11.97
N ASN A 291 29.96 13.56 11.29
CA ASN A 291 31.26 14.12 11.69
C ASN A 291 31.34 15.63 11.39
N VAL A 292 30.75 16.05 10.27
CA VAL A 292 30.54 17.47 9.96
C VAL A 292 29.67 18.14 11.02
N VAL A 293 28.62 17.45 11.50
CA VAL A 293 27.74 17.99 12.56
C VAL A 293 28.47 18.23 13.87
N ILE A 294 29.25 17.25 14.36
CA ILE A 294 29.90 17.33 15.68
C ILE A 294 31.16 18.21 15.67
N GLY A 295 31.77 18.43 14.50
CA GLY A 295 32.92 19.32 14.32
C GLY A 295 32.51 20.71 13.81
N PRO A 296 32.66 21.01 12.49
CA PRO A 296 32.44 22.34 11.92
C PRO A 296 31.09 22.98 12.30
N VAL A 297 30.00 22.23 12.25
CA VAL A 297 28.66 22.77 12.55
C VAL A 297 28.51 23.10 14.03
N ALA A 298 28.98 22.20 14.91
CA ALA A 298 28.94 22.45 16.34
C ALA A 298 29.82 23.65 16.75
N ASP A 299 30.95 23.86 16.08
CA ASP A 299 31.77 25.08 16.22
C ASP A 299 31.01 26.34 15.83
N MET A 300 30.36 26.34 14.66
CA MET A 300 29.56 27.49 14.19
C MET A 300 28.41 27.81 15.15
N LEU A 301 27.71 26.80 15.65
CA LEU A 301 26.61 26.97 16.61
C LEU A 301 27.10 27.44 17.98
N SER A 302 28.26 26.97 18.45
CA SER A 302 28.83 27.35 19.75
C SER A 302 29.31 28.80 19.79
N ASN A 303 29.82 29.32 18.68
CA ASN A 303 30.40 30.67 18.61
C ASN A 303 29.35 31.79 18.66
N LYS A 304 28.07 31.49 18.41
CA LYS A 304 26.96 32.47 18.37
C LYS A 304 25.69 31.89 19.00
N SER A 305 25.71 31.71 20.32
CA SER A 305 24.61 31.12 21.09
C SER A 305 23.24 31.77 20.86
N ASP A 306 23.23 33.09 20.65
CA ASP A 306 21.99 33.88 20.59
C ASP A 306 21.18 33.62 19.31
N PHE A 307 21.83 33.09 18.26
CA PHE A 307 21.22 32.85 16.95
C PHE A 307 21.03 31.36 16.62
N ILE A 308 21.25 30.45 17.58
CA ILE A 308 21.11 29.00 17.34
C ILE A 308 19.71 28.65 16.83
N LEU A 309 18.67 29.18 17.48
CA LEU A 309 17.28 28.89 17.11
C LEU A 309 16.97 29.35 15.68
N ASP A 310 17.41 30.57 15.34
CA ASP A 310 17.18 31.16 14.01
C ASP A 310 17.95 30.41 12.92
N THR A 311 19.21 30.06 13.21
CA THR A 311 20.06 29.26 12.32
C THR A 311 19.43 27.88 12.03
N LEU A 312 19.00 27.17 13.07
CA LEU A 312 18.35 25.86 12.92
C LEU A 312 16.97 25.97 12.24
N SER A 313 16.20 27.03 12.52
CA SER A 313 14.94 27.32 11.84
C SER A 313 15.13 27.41 10.32
N HIS A 314 16.15 28.14 9.87
CA HIS A 314 16.49 28.25 8.45
C HIS A 314 17.08 26.97 7.86
N LEU A 315 17.99 26.31 8.58
CA LEU A 315 18.64 25.07 8.12
C LEU A 315 17.65 23.92 7.93
N LEU A 316 16.72 23.76 8.88
CA LEU A 316 15.74 22.66 8.90
C LEU A 316 14.41 23.04 8.23
N SER A 317 14.26 24.30 7.82
CA SER A 317 13.01 24.85 7.28
C SER A 317 11.79 24.76 8.22
N ILE A 318 12.01 24.68 9.54
CA ILE A 318 10.96 24.64 10.58
C ILE A 318 10.75 26.05 11.13
N GLU A 319 9.50 26.46 11.40
CA GLU A 319 9.24 27.76 12.04
C GLU A 319 9.88 27.83 13.45
N SER A 320 10.47 28.97 13.80
CA SER A 320 11.24 29.16 15.03
C SER A 320 10.44 28.84 16.30
N ASP A 321 9.15 29.20 16.32
CA ASP A 321 8.27 28.95 17.46
C ASP A 321 7.94 27.46 17.63
N ASP A 322 7.71 26.77 16.51
CA ASP A 322 7.51 25.31 16.50
C ASP A 322 8.78 24.58 16.94
N LEU A 323 9.93 25.00 16.44
CA LEU A 323 11.23 24.44 16.81
C LEU A 323 11.49 24.58 18.32
N LYS A 324 11.25 25.78 18.86
CA LYS A 324 11.36 26.06 20.30
C LYS A 324 10.41 25.21 21.14
N ALA A 325 9.17 25.03 20.68
CA ALA A 325 8.19 24.18 21.35
C ALA A 325 8.60 22.70 21.36
N GLN A 326 9.16 22.20 20.24
CA GLN A 326 9.62 20.82 20.12
C GLN A 326 10.83 20.53 21.02
N LEU A 327 11.81 21.42 21.04
CA LEU A 327 13.00 21.31 21.90
C LEU A 327 12.64 21.33 23.40
N ARG A 328 11.74 22.24 23.82
CA ARG A 328 11.24 22.29 25.20
C ARG A 328 10.53 21.01 25.63
N ARG A 329 9.68 20.44 24.77
CA ARG A 329 9.01 19.15 25.03
C ARG A 329 10.01 17.99 25.22
N LYS A 330 11.23 18.17 24.74
CA LYS A 330 12.31 17.20 24.78
C LYS A 330 13.37 17.54 25.83
N GLY A 331 13.08 18.51 26.71
CA GLY A 331 13.93 18.85 27.85
C GLY A 331 15.02 19.88 27.56
N ILE A 332 15.08 20.44 26.35
CA ILE A 332 16.04 21.50 25.99
C ILE A 332 15.34 22.86 26.14
N ASP A 333 15.57 23.51 27.28
CA ASP A 333 15.06 24.85 27.57
C ASP A 333 16.06 25.96 27.18
N ASP A 334 17.36 25.66 27.25
CA ASP A 334 18.46 26.54 26.84
C ASP A 334 19.09 26.03 25.54
N MET A 335 19.12 26.89 24.52
CA MET A 335 19.64 26.57 23.20
C MET A 335 21.17 26.52 23.17
N SER A 336 21.85 27.18 24.12
CA SER A 336 23.32 27.21 24.19
C SER A 336 23.93 25.82 24.36
N ILE A 337 23.17 24.90 24.97
CA ILE A 337 23.54 23.51 25.20
C ILE A 337 23.69 22.74 23.88
N ILE A 338 23.00 23.14 22.80
CA ILE A 338 23.01 22.39 21.54
C ILE A 338 24.42 22.36 20.93
N GLY A 339 25.07 23.52 20.79
CA GLY A 339 26.42 23.59 20.20
C GLY A 339 27.45 22.80 21.01
N GLN A 340 27.46 22.98 22.34
CA GLN A 340 28.38 22.27 23.23
C GLN A 340 28.10 20.77 23.31
N GLY A 341 26.82 20.40 23.37
CA GLY A 341 26.37 19.02 23.38
C GLY A 341 26.79 18.29 22.10
N LEU A 342 26.63 18.91 20.93
CA LEU A 342 27.08 18.31 19.67
C LEU A 342 28.59 18.06 19.64
N LYS A 343 29.40 18.99 20.15
CA LYS A 343 30.86 18.79 20.28
C LYS A 343 31.23 17.65 21.23
N SER A 344 30.42 17.43 22.27
CA SER A 344 30.67 16.38 23.27
C SER A 344 30.36 14.97 22.77
N LEU A 345 29.61 14.85 21.67
CA LEU A 345 29.40 13.58 20.98
C LEU A 345 30.71 13.18 20.29
N THR A 346 31.58 12.47 21.00
CA THR A 346 32.76 11.84 20.43
C THR A 346 32.33 10.56 19.71
N GLU A 347 32.96 10.24 18.57
CA GLU A 347 32.87 8.90 18.01
C GLU A 347 33.40 7.90 19.06
N GLU A 348 32.91 6.66 19.01
CA GLU A 348 33.45 5.55 19.80
C GLU A 348 34.94 5.33 19.44
N GLU A 349 35.83 6.15 19.99
CA GLU A 349 37.27 5.95 19.99
C GLU A 349 37.80 6.12 21.41
N GLU A 350 38.63 5.16 21.82
CA GLU A 350 39.26 4.99 23.13
C GLU A 350 40.26 6.11 23.48
N GLU A 351 39.93 7.38 23.27
CA GLU A 351 40.76 8.46 23.78
C GLU A 351 40.46 8.73 25.26
N VAL A 352 41.52 8.56 26.04
CA VAL A 352 41.59 8.74 27.49
C VAL A 352 41.08 10.12 27.89
N GLN A 353 39.78 10.23 28.15
CA GLN A 353 39.23 11.35 28.88
C GLN A 353 39.76 11.28 30.32
N THR A 354 40.50 12.31 30.74
CA THR A 354 40.98 12.49 32.11
C THR A 354 39.85 12.94 33.04
N GLY A 355 38.79 12.15 33.11
CA GLY A 355 37.65 12.28 34.00
C GLY A 355 37.06 10.90 34.27
N PRO A 356 36.41 10.66 35.43
CA PRO A 356 35.77 9.38 35.69
C PRO A 356 34.65 9.15 34.68
N GLN A 357 34.86 8.24 33.72
CA GLN A 357 33.81 7.75 32.82
C GLN A 357 32.83 6.93 33.65
N ILE A 358 31.61 7.45 33.82
CA ILE A 358 30.50 6.69 34.39
C ILE A 358 29.73 6.09 33.22
N SER A 359 29.65 4.77 33.16
CA SER A 359 28.92 4.06 32.11
C SER A 359 27.41 4.37 32.18
N LYS A 360 26.68 4.16 31.07
CA LYS A 360 25.22 4.35 31.00
C LYS A 360 24.48 3.54 32.08
N ASP A 361 24.95 2.32 32.33
CA ASP A 361 24.40 1.42 33.34
C ASP A 361 24.69 1.92 34.77
N GLU A 362 25.88 2.48 35.00
CA GLU A 362 26.24 3.11 36.28
C GLU A 362 25.43 4.39 36.53
N MET A 363 25.21 5.23 35.50
CA MET A 363 24.33 6.40 35.61
C MET A 363 22.89 6.00 35.94
N GLU A 364 22.36 4.95 35.30
CA GLU A 364 21.01 4.44 35.62
C GLU A 364 20.95 3.87 37.04
N MET A 365 22.00 3.18 37.49
CA MET A 365 22.10 2.69 38.86
C MET A 365 22.14 3.84 39.88
N LEU A 366 22.91 4.90 39.61
CA LEU A 366 22.97 6.11 40.43
C LEU A 366 21.61 6.82 40.48
N GLU A 367 20.94 6.99 39.34
CA GLU A 367 19.60 7.58 39.24
C GLU A 367 18.58 6.80 40.08
N ARG A 368 18.55 5.47 39.95
CA ARG A 368 17.65 4.60 40.72
C ARG A 368 17.92 4.69 42.22
N SER A 369 19.18 4.69 42.63
CA SER A 369 19.60 4.83 44.03
C SER A 369 19.20 6.18 44.63
N LEU A 370 19.39 7.28 43.91
CA LEU A 370 18.98 8.61 44.35
C LEU A 370 17.45 8.75 44.42
N LYS A 371 16.71 8.23 43.43
CA LYS A 371 15.23 8.19 43.46
C LYS A 371 14.70 7.40 44.65
N ALA A 372 15.36 6.29 45.00
CA ALA A 372 14.99 5.50 46.18
C ALA A 372 15.13 6.33 47.46
N LEU A 373 16.24 7.06 47.63
CA LEU A 373 16.46 7.96 48.77
C LEU A 373 15.47 9.14 48.81
N GLU A 374 15.24 9.81 47.68
CA GLU A 374 14.26 10.91 47.61
C GLU A 374 12.84 10.43 47.95
N LYS A 375 12.47 9.22 47.53
CA LYS A 375 11.18 8.62 47.87
C LYS A 375 11.07 8.30 49.36
N LEU A 376 12.16 7.82 49.98
CA LEU A 376 12.26 7.58 51.42
C LEU A 376 12.15 8.90 52.20
N GLU A 377 12.88 9.95 51.79
CA GLU A 377 12.81 11.28 52.41
C GLU A 377 11.41 11.88 52.30
N ASN A 378 10.82 11.90 51.10
CA ASN A 378 9.49 12.47 50.88
C ASN A 378 8.40 11.73 51.67
N THR A 379 8.52 10.40 51.79
CA THR A 379 7.56 9.59 52.55
C THR A 379 7.75 9.76 54.06
N LEU A 380 8.99 9.92 54.51
CA LEU A 380 9.28 10.25 55.91
C LEU A 380 8.70 11.63 56.28
N GLU A 381 9.02 12.66 55.50
CA GLU A 381 8.65 14.06 55.81
C GLU A 381 7.16 14.34 55.69
N ARG A 382 6.50 13.84 54.63
CA ARG A 382 5.09 14.18 54.36
C ARG A 382 4.12 13.23 55.07
N PRO A 383 3.92 11.97 54.63
CA PRO A 383 2.89 11.11 55.18
C PRO A 383 3.23 10.55 56.56
N VAL A 384 4.49 10.21 56.87
CA VAL A 384 4.84 9.60 58.17
C VAL A 384 4.90 10.67 59.27
N LYS A 385 5.79 11.66 59.17
CA LYS A 385 5.84 12.75 60.15
C LYS A 385 4.53 13.53 60.23
N GLY A 386 3.86 13.77 59.10
CA GLY A 386 2.53 14.41 59.08
C GLY A 386 1.48 13.62 59.88
N LEU A 387 1.42 12.30 59.71
CA LEU A 387 0.51 11.44 60.48
C LEU A 387 0.88 11.43 61.97
N LEU A 388 2.16 11.30 62.31
CA LEU A 388 2.62 11.28 63.69
C LEU A 388 2.38 12.62 64.40
N ARG A 389 2.54 13.76 63.70
CA ARG A 389 2.11 15.08 64.18
C ARG A 389 0.60 15.12 64.44
N SER A 390 -0.21 14.58 63.52
CA SER A 390 -1.68 14.52 63.70
C SER A 390 -2.11 13.62 64.88
N ARG A 391 -1.27 12.64 65.26
CA ARG A 391 -1.45 11.78 66.44
C ARG A 391 -0.96 12.41 67.75
N GLY A 392 -0.51 13.66 67.73
CA GLY A 392 -0.15 14.43 68.93
C GLY A 392 1.34 14.39 69.31
N MET A 393 2.22 13.85 68.46
CA MET A 393 3.66 13.92 68.71
C MET A 393 4.21 15.34 68.53
N ARG A 394 5.21 15.71 69.35
CA ARG A 394 5.82 17.03 69.30
C ARG A 394 6.61 17.20 68.00
N ALA A 395 6.31 18.27 67.26
CA ALA A 395 7.01 18.60 66.02
C ALA A 395 8.54 18.70 66.23
N SER A 396 8.98 19.27 67.35
CA SER A 396 10.39 19.41 67.70
C SER A 396 11.15 18.09 67.93
N GLU A 397 10.44 17.00 68.21
CA GLU A 397 11.04 15.66 68.35
C GLU A 397 11.06 14.92 67.00
N LEU A 398 10.01 15.07 66.20
CA LEU A 398 9.93 14.51 64.84
C LEU A 398 10.90 15.19 63.85
N ASP A 399 11.16 16.48 64.01
CA ASP A 399 12.08 17.23 63.14
C ASP A 399 13.53 16.81 63.32
N LYS A 400 13.88 16.21 64.47
CA LYS A 400 15.21 15.63 64.72
C LYS A 400 15.45 14.30 64.01
N ILE A 401 14.38 13.67 63.49
CA ILE A 401 14.45 12.37 62.85
C ILE A 401 14.65 12.58 61.35
N SER A 402 15.78 12.13 60.82
CA SER A 402 16.08 12.15 59.38
C SER A 402 16.19 10.71 58.83
N ILE A 403 16.46 10.58 57.54
CA ILE A 403 16.70 9.27 56.91
C ILE A 403 17.87 8.49 57.53
N ASN A 404 18.77 9.17 58.26
CA ASN A 404 19.87 8.53 58.99
C ASN A 404 19.38 7.59 60.09
N LEU A 405 18.10 7.70 60.50
CA LEU A 405 17.46 6.74 61.39
C LEU A 405 17.57 5.30 60.86
N PHE A 406 17.43 5.13 59.55
CA PHE A 406 17.39 3.82 58.90
C PHE A 406 18.78 3.17 58.76
N LEU A 407 19.85 3.86 59.18
CA LEU A 407 21.20 3.29 59.31
C LEU A 407 21.40 2.50 60.61
N LYS A 408 20.52 2.69 61.59
CA LYS A 408 20.60 2.04 62.90
C LYS A 408 19.94 0.66 62.86
N ASP A 409 20.54 -0.30 63.55
CA ASP A 409 19.91 -1.60 63.76
C ASP A 409 18.65 -1.47 64.62
N HIS A 410 17.65 -2.31 64.35
CA HIS A 410 16.35 -2.26 65.03
C HIS A 410 16.45 -2.39 66.56
N SER A 411 17.46 -3.11 67.06
CA SER A 411 17.74 -3.28 68.49
C SER A 411 18.26 -2.01 69.18
N SER A 412 18.67 -1.00 68.41
CA SER A 412 19.28 0.25 68.89
C SER A 412 18.36 1.47 68.80
N LEU A 413 17.16 1.30 68.24
CA LEU A 413 16.16 2.36 68.12
C LEU A 413 15.40 2.56 69.43
N VAL A 414 15.13 3.81 69.82
CA VAL A 414 14.48 4.13 71.10
C VAL A 414 13.29 5.07 70.92
N GLY A 415 12.15 4.72 71.54
CA GLY A 415 10.97 5.59 71.63
C GLY A 415 10.36 5.93 70.28
N ILE A 416 10.28 7.22 69.96
CA ILE A 416 9.66 7.78 68.74
C ILE A 416 10.30 7.21 67.46
N GLU A 417 11.58 6.84 67.52
CA GLU A 417 12.31 6.20 66.41
C GLU A 417 11.67 4.87 65.96
N ILE A 418 11.14 4.08 66.89
CA ILE A 418 10.48 2.80 66.60
C ILE A 418 9.13 3.05 65.92
N GLU A 419 8.35 4.00 66.43
CA GLU A 419 7.04 4.36 65.89
C GLU A 419 7.16 4.93 64.46
N VAL A 420 8.20 5.73 64.20
CA VAL A 420 8.52 6.22 62.84
C VAL A 420 8.87 5.06 61.91
N LEU A 421 9.70 4.11 62.34
CA LEU A 421 10.08 2.96 61.52
C LEU A 421 8.87 2.05 61.21
N GLU A 422 8.00 1.80 62.18
CA GLU A 422 6.80 0.99 61.99
C GLU A 422 5.81 1.64 61.03
N GLU A 423 5.55 2.94 61.18
CA GLU A 423 4.68 3.66 60.25
C GLU A 423 5.30 3.77 58.84
N MET A 424 6.62 3.89 58.75
CA MET A 424 7.32 3.86 57.47
C MET A 424 7.17 2.49 56.77
N LYS A 425 7.33 1.38 57.52
CA LYS A 425 7.14 0.01 57.00
C LYS A 425 5.71 -0.27 56.50
N LYS A 426 4.70 0.38 57.09
CA LYS A 426 3.31 0.27 56.62
C LYS A 426 3.08 0.99 55.28
N LYS A 427 3.89 1.99 54.96
CA LYS A 427 3.74 2.82 53.75
C LYS A 427 4.66 2.40 52.62
N MET A 428 5.82 1.82 52.93
CA MET A 428 6.77 1.32 51.94
C MET A 428 7.73 0.29 52.51
N ARG A 429 8.36 -0.50 51.62
CA ARG A 429 9.48 -1.35 51.98
C ARG A 429 10.69 -0.48 52.33
N VAL A 430 11.10 -0.52 53.59
CA VAL A 430 12.31 0.16 54.07
C VAL A 430 13.52 -0.75 53.78
N PRO A 431 14.57 -0.27 53.10
CA PRO A 431 15.80 -1.04 52.89
C PRO A 431 16.46 -1.44 54.20
N PRO A 432 17.19 -2.57 54.26
CA PRO A 432 18.01 -2.94 55.41
C PRO A 432 19.15 -1.90 55.64
N PRO A 433 19.68 -1.79 56.88
CA PRO A 433 20.68 -0.79 57.24
C PRO A 433 21.94 -0.79 56.34
N GLU A 434 22.41 -1.96 55.91
CA GLU A 434 23.56 -2.08 55.00
C GLU A 434 23.27 -1.49 53.61
N GLU A 435 22.06 -1.72 53.09
CA GLU A 435 21.62 -1.16 51.80
C GLU A 435 21.39 0.35 51.92
N MET A 436 20.84 0.81 53.05
CA MET A 436 20.69 2.24 53.33
C MET A 436 22.04 2.96 53.45
N LYS A 437 23.04 2.31 54.05
CA LYS A 437 24.41 2.82 54.12
C LYS A 437 25.00 2.98 52.72
N ARG A 438 24.88 1.97 51.86
CA ARG A 438 25.30 2.05 50.45
C ARG A 438 24.61 3.19 49.71
N LEU A 439 23.30 3.36 49.87
CA LEU A 439 22.55 4.43 49.21
C LEU A 439 23.04 5.82 49.66
N ILE A 440 23.24 6.02 50.96
CA ILE A 440 23.73 7.29 51.52
C ILE A 440 25.17 7.56 51.07
N GLU A 441 26.04 6.56 51.07
CA GLU A 441 27.40 6.65 50.53
C GLU A 441 27.40 7.04 49.04
N ILE A 442 26.52 6.44 48.24
CA ILE A 442 26.32 6.81 46.82
C ILE A 442 25.89 8.28 46.69
N ARG A 443 24.96 8.76 47.52
CA ARG A 443 24.54 10.17 47.52
C ARG A 443 25.68 11.11 47.92
N GLU A 444 26.48 10.73 48.90
CA GLU A 444 27.64 11.51 49.34
C GLU A 444 28.73 11.52 48.27
N GLN A 445 28.98 10.40 47.58
CA GLN A 445 29.89 10.32 46.43
C GLN A 445 29.44 11.22 45.27
N VAL A 446 28.14 11.27 44.97
CA VAL A 446 27.60 12.18 43.95
C VAL A 446 27.77 13.65 44.38
N LYS A 447 27.51 13.97 45.65
CA LYS A 447 27.62 15.35 46.18
C LYS A 447 29.06 15.84 46.38
N SER A 448 30.01 14.96 46.63
CA SER A 448 31.41 15.30 46.94
C SER A 448 32.40 14.95 45.81
N GLY A 449 31.98 14.13 44.85
CA GLY A 449 32.81 13.68 43.74
C GLY A 449 32.79 14.62 42.53
N ALA A 450 33.47 14.21 41.46
CA ALA A 450 33.62 14.95 40.20
C ALA A 450 32.29 15.28 39.48
N LEU A 451 31.19 14.61 39.84
CA LEU A 451 29.85 14.89 39.32
C LEU A 451 29.26 16.19 39.89
N SER A 452 29.69 16.61 41.09
CA SER A 452 29.29 17.90 41.67
C SER A 452 29.87 19.08 40.89
N SER A 453 31.06 18.93 40.29
CA SER A 453 31.63 19.93 39.37
C SER A 453 30.91 20.02 38.03
N LEU A 454 30.09 19.02 37.68
CA LEU A 454 29.20 19.04 36.51
C LEU A 454 27.80 19.59 36.84
N GLY A 455 27.57 20.05 38.08
CA GLY A 455 26.28 20.60 38.52
C GLY A 455 25.21 19.54 38.82
N ILE A 456 25.56 18.26 38.85
CA ILE A 456 24.63 17.15 39.05
C ILE A 456 24.54 16.86 40.54
N SER A 457 23.41 17.19 41.18
CA SER A 457 23.24 17.08 42.63
C SER A 457 22.02 16.27 43.07
N THR A 458 21.08 16.01 42.15
CA THR A 458 19.81 15.32 42.39
C THR A 458 19.52 14.25 41.34
N ALA A 459 18.59 13.34 41.61
CA ALA A 459 18.17 12.33 40.62
C ALA A 459 17.47 12.95 39.39
N GLN A 460 16.89 14.14 39.58
CA GLN A 460 16.27 14.91 38.51
C GLN A 460 17.32 15.45 37.54
N ASP A 461 18.47 15.89 38.05
CA ASP A 461 19.59 16.39 37.23
C ASP A 461 20.13 15.27 36.32
N PHE A 462 20.31 14.05 36.86
CA PHE A 462 20.69 12.87 36.05
C PHE A 462 19.66 12.53 34.97
N SER A 463 18.37 12.54 35.33
CA SER A 463 17.30 12.28 34.37
C SER A 463 17.30 13.33 33.26
N LYS A 464 17.53 14.60 33.61
CA LYS A 464 17.57 15.72 32.67
C LYS A 464 18.76 15.62 31.73
N GLN A 465 19.96 15.39 32.26
CA GLN A 465 21.18 15.25 31.46
C GLN A 465 21.07 14.08 30.46
N ARG A 466 20.58 12.91 30.90
CA ARG A 466 20.39 11.77 29.99
C ARG A 466 19.39 12.10 28.86
N ILE A 467 18.30 12.79 29.19
CA ILE A 467 17.32 13.24 28.20
C ILE A 467 17.97 14.25 27.22
N GLU A 468 18.78 15.17 27.73
CA GLU A 468 19.54 16.13 26.92
C GLU A 468 20.50 15.40 25.98
N GLU A 469 21.35 14.48 26.46
CA GLU A 469 22.28 13.69 25.64
C GLU A 469 21.58 12.89 24.54
N GLU A 470 20.50 12.16 24.88
CA GLU A 470 19.71 11.40 23.89
C GLU A 470 19.02 12.33 22.86
N THR A 471 18.60 13.52 23.30
CA THR A 471 18.00 14.52 22.42
C THR A 471 19.04 15.15 21.49
N ILE A 472 20.24 15.46 21.99
CA ILE A 472 21.35 16.00 21.21
C ILE A 472 21.82 14.99 20.14
N ALA A 473 21.96 13.71 20.49
CA ALA A 473 22.26 12.66 19.52
C ALA A 473 21.17 12.54 18.44
N SER A 474 19.90 12.74 18.81
CA SER A 474 18.80 12.75 17.85
C SER A 474 18.80 14.01 16.96
N ILE A 475 19.19 15.17 17.51
CA ILE A 475 19.35 16.42 16.76
C ILE A 475 20.45 16.29 15.71
N ARG A 476 21.56 15.61 16.05
CA ARG A 476 22.63 15.29 15.07
C ARG A 476 22.04 14.60 13.84
N LEU A 477 21.24 13.55 14.06
CA LEU A 477 20.58 12.82 12.97
C LEU A 477 19.54 13.67 12.24
N ASP A 478 18.74 14.45 12.96
CA ASP A 478 17.71 15.30 12.35
C ASP A 478 18.34 16.33 11.40
N ILE A 479 19.48 16.95 11.76
CA ILE A 479 20.19 17.91 10.89
C ILE A 479 20.62 17.24 9.57
N ILE A 480 21.22 16.05 9.64
CA ILE A 480 21.69 15.29 8.47
C ILE A 480 20.54 14.98 7.50
N TRP A 481 19.43 14.46 8.03
CA TRP A 481 18.32 14.00 7.22
C TRP A 481 17.46 15.16 6.69
N HIS A 482 17.34 16.27 7.42
CA HIS A 482 16.74 17.51 6.89
C HIS A 482 17.59 18.10 5.76
N PHE A 483 18.91 18.11 5.90
CA PHE A 483 19.80 18.50 4.81
C PHE A 483 19.62 17.58 3.59
N THR A 484 19.60 16.26 3.80
CA THR A 484 19.40 15.27 2.73
C THR A 484 18.10 15.49 1.97
N THR A 485 17.01 15.88 2.67
CA THR A 485 15.71 16.21 2.04
C THR A 485 15.83 17.31 0.97
N SER A 486 16.82 18.21 1.09
CA SER A 486 17.02 19.31 0.15
C SER A 486 17.88 18.96 -1.07
N ILE A 487 18.48 17.78 -1.13
CA ILE A 487 19.35 17.33 -2.23
C ILE A 487 18.81 16.08 -2.94
N ILE A 488 17.53 15.74 -2.75
CA ILE A 488 16.86 14.60 -3.39
C ILE A 488 15.61 15.01 -4.18
N THR A 489 15.50 16.29 -4.57
CA THR A 489 14.35 16.85 -5.27
C THR A 489 14.15 16.15 -6.61
N ASN A 490 15.22 15.96 -7.38
CA ASN A 490 15.13 15.31 -8.69
C ASN A 490 14.82 13.81 -8.57
N LEU A 491 15.37 13.13 -7.55
CA LEU A 491 15.02 11.75 -7.26
C LEU A 491 13.53 11.62 -6.90
N THR A 492 13.02 12.58 -6.11
CA THR A 492 11.61 12.65 -5.73
C THR A 492 10.73 12.82 -6.97
N ARG A 493 11.12 13.66 -7.93
CA ARG A 493 10.41 13.81 -9.22
C ARG A 493 10.38 12.52 -10.04
N VAL A 494 11.47 11.75 -10.07
CA VAL A 494 11.48 10.42 -10.70
C VAL A 494 10.46 9.51 -10.03
N VAL A 495 10.44 9.44 -8.70
CA VAL A 495 9.47 8.65 -7.91
C VAL A 495 8.03 9.12 -8.16
N GLU A 496 7.79 10.43 -8.23
CA GLU A 496 6.50 11.03 -8.55
C GLU A 496 6.00 10.60 -9.94
N SER A 497 6.85 10.56 -10.95
CA SER A 497 6.50 10.09 -12.31
C SER A 497 5.95 8.65 -12.29
N TYR A 498 6.50 7.76 -11.46
CA TYR A 498 5.96 6.41 -11.26
C TYR A 498 4.60 6.41 -10.55
N ILE A 499 4.49 7.13 -9.44
CA ILE A 499 3.25 7.20 -8.66
C ILE A 499 2.12 7.76 -9.51
N ARG A 500 2.40 8.82 -10.26
CA ARG A 500 1.48 9.45 -11.21
C ARG A 500 0.97 8.45 -12.25
N SER A 501 1.90 7.78 -12.93
CA SER A 501 1.57 6.78 -13.96
C SER A 501 0.74 5.63 -13.41
N LYS A 502 1.03 5.17 -12.18
CA LYS A 502 0.25 4.12 -11.50
C LYS A 502 -1.18 4.60 -11.22
N GLN A 503 -1.36 5.78 -10.64
CA GLN A 503 -2.68 6.31 -10.31
C GLN A 503 -3.51 6.55 -11.57
N ASP A 504 -2.89 7.10 -12.62
CA ASP A 504 -3.55 7.26 -13.91
C ASP A 504 -3.97 5.91 -14.50
N LEU A 505 -3.12 4.88 -14.49
CA LEU A 505 -3.49 3.55 -14.97
C LEU A 505 -4.71 2.98 -14.22
N LEU A 506 -4.79 3.17 -12.90
CA LEU A 506 -5.95 2.75 -12.11
C LEU A 506 -7.23 3.49 -12.54
N ARG A 507 -7.14 4.81 -12.76
CA ARG A 507 -8.25 5.65 -13.24
C ARG A 507 -8.68 5.26 -14.66
N ILE A 508 -7.71 5.04 -15.55
CA ILE A 508 -7.93 4.61 -16.93
C ILE A 508 -8.64 3.25 -16.94
N LYS A 509 -8.16 2.26 -16.19
CA LYS A 509 -8.80 0.94 -16.09
C LYS A 509 -10.22 1.01 -15.52
N ALA A 510 -10.46 1.87 -14.53
CA ALA A 510 -11.82 2.14 -14.04
C ALA A 510 -12.72 2.73 -15.14
N LEU A 511 -12.19 3.64 -15.97
CA LEU A 511 -12.93 4.21 -17.10
C LEU A 511 -13.20 3.16 -18.18
N LEU A 512 -12.25 2.28 -18.50
CA LEU A 512 -12.43 1.21 -19.48
C LEU A 512 -13.61 0.29 -19.12
N LYS A 513 -13.79 -0.01 -17.83
CA LYS A 513 -14.96 -0.76 -17.38
C LYS A 513 -16.26 -0.06 -17.79
N SER A 514 -16.33 1.26 -17.61
CA SER A 514 -17.50 2.05 -18.03
C SER A 514 -17.66 2.16 -19.55
N ILE A 515 -16.56 2.14 -20.31
CA ILE A 515 -16.53 2.25 -21.79
C ILE A 515 -17.06 0.98 -22.47
N TYR A 516 -16.81 -0.18 -21.87
CA TYR A 516 -17.14 -1.48 -22.49
C TYR A 516 -18.33 -2.19 -21.84
N GLU A 517 -19.02 -1.57 -20.88
CA GLU A 517 -20.30 -2.03 -20.33
C GLU A 517 -21.44 -1.21 -20.96
N ASP A 518 -22.19 -1.83 -21.87
CA ASP A 518 -23.45 -1.34 -22.47
C ASP A 518 -23.46 0.13 -22.94
N THR A 519 -22.40 0.58 -23.59
CA THR A 519 -22.28 1.94 -24.12
C THR A 519 -22.46 1.98 -25.63
N ASP A 520 -23.16 3.01 -26.15
CA ASP A 520 -23.24 3.29 -27.59
C ASP A 520 -21.83 3.46 -28.18
N VAL A 521 -21.61 2.95 -29.40
CA VAL A 521 -20.33 2.98 -30.11
C VAL A 521 -19.81 4.41 -30.26
N THR A 522 -20.71 5.38 -30.48
CA THR A 522 -20.35 6.81 -30.54
C THR A 522 -19.78 7.31 -29.22
N LEU A 523 -20.39 6.91 -28.09
CA LEU A 523 -19.94 7.29 -26.75
C LEU A 523 -18.63 6.59 -26.37
N GLN A 524 -18.43 5.36 -26.85
CA GLN A 524 -17.16 4.66 -26.71
C GLN A 524 -16.02 5.45 -27.36
N PHE A 525 -16.18 5.89 -28.62
CA PHE A 525 -15.14 6.67 -29.30
C PHE A 525 -14.81 7.97 -28.58
N LEU A 526 -15.83 8.73 -28.14
CA LEU A 526 -15.61 9.97 -27.37
C LEU A 526 -14.86 9.73 -26.05
N ARG A 527 -15.10 8.60 -25.39
CA ARG A 527 -14.39 8.25 -24.15
C ARG A 527 -12.97 7.77 -24.41
N GLU A 528 -12.72 7.09 -25.53
CA GLU A 528 -11.37 6.73 -25.96
C GLU A 528 -10.55 7.97 -26.37
N GLU A 529 -11.18 8.96 -27.00
CA GLU A 529 -10.56 10.27 -27.30
C GLU A 529 -10.10 10.99 -26.04
N ILE A 530 -10.91 10.99 -24.97
CA ILE A 530 -10.51 11.53 -23.65
C ILE A 530 -9.24 10.85 -23.10
N LEU A 531 -9.10 9.54 -23.32
CA LEU A 531 -7.90 8.80 -22.88
C LEU A 531 -6.67 9.19 -23.70
N ILE A 532 -6.84 9.48 -25.00
CA ILE A 532 -5.75 9.97 -25.86
C ILE A 532 -5.34 11.38 -25.45
N ASP A 533 -6.30 12.26 -25.15
CA ASP A 533 -6.03 13.60 -24.61
C ASP A 533 -5.27 13.54 -23.29
N LEU A 534 -5.67 12.63 -22.39
CA LEU A 534 -4.94 12.37 -21.14
C LEU A 534 -3.50 11.92 -21.43
N ALA A 535 -3.29 11.00 -22.39
CA ALA A 535 -1.96 10.54 -22.75
C ALA A 535 -1.09 11.69 -23.28
N SER A 536 -1.64 12.58 -24.12
CA SER A 536 -0.97 13.79 -24.60
C SER A 536 -0.55 14.71 -23.45
N MET A 537 -1.47 14.97 -22.51
CA MET A 537 -1.16 15.76 -21.31
C MET A 537 -0.03 15.15 -20.47
N ARG A 538 0.03 13.81 -20.36
CA ARG A 538 1.08 13.12 -19.60
C ARG A 538 2.42 13.06 -20.31
N ILE A 539 2.44 12.93 -21.63
CA ILE A 539 3.66 13.07 -22.43
C ILE A 539 4.25 14.48 -22.23
N TYR A 540 3.40 15.51 -22.26
CA TYR A 540 3.83 16.89 -22.00
C TYR A 540 4.34 17.09 -20.56
N GLU A 541 3.64 16.53 -19.56
CA GLU A 541 4.08 16.53 -18.16
C GLU A 541 5.45 15.85 -17.99
N MET A 542 5.66 14.70 -18.61
CA MET A 542 6.97 14.02 -18.61
C MET A 542 8.05 14.88 -19.23
N LYS A 543 7.77 15.60 -20.33
CA LYS A 543 8.73 16.53 -20.94
C LYS A 543 9.05 17.74 -20.06
N ILE A 544 8.09 18.21 -19.26
CA ILE A 544 8.33 19.27 -18.25
C ILE A 544 9.26 18.76 -17.15
N VAL A 545 9.00 17.58 -16.61
CA VAL A 545 9.78 17.03 -15.48
C VAL A 545 11.17 16.58 -15.92
N HIS A 546 11.25 16.00 -17.12
CA HIS A 546 12.45 15.41 -17.70
C HIS A 546 12.75 16.02 -19.08
N PRO A 547 13.15 17.31 -19.16
CA PRO A 547 13.38 18.02 -20.41
C PRO A 547 14.49 17.42 -21.27
N GLU A 548 15.40 16.65 -20.68
CA GLU A 548 16.45 15.91 -21.37
C GLU A 548 15.93 14.69 -22.17
N LEU A 549 14.76 14.15 -21.85
CA LEU A 549 14.21 13.01 -22.58
C LEU A 549 13.67 13.44 -23.94
N ASP A 550 14.03 12.68 -24.97
CA ASP A 550 13.46 12.82 -26.31
C ASP A 550 12.05 12.21 -26.41
N ALA A 551 11.41 12.37 -27.56
CA ALA A 551 10.10 11.80 -27.80
C ALA A 551 10.13 10.28 -27.60
N THR A 552 11.13 9.59 -28.14
CA THR A 552 11.28 8.13 -28.05
C THR A 552 11.38 7.63 -26.60
N GLY A 553 12.15 8.29 -25.74
CA GLY A 553 12.26 7.96 -24.32
C GLY A 553 10.94 8.14 -23.57
N ILE A 554 10.24 9.26 -23.79
CA ILE A 554 8.93 9.51 -23.16
C ILE A 554 7.87 8.53 -23.66
N CYS A 555 7.86 8.20 -24.95
CA CYS A 555 6.94 7.23 -25.53
C CYS A 555 7.15 5.83 -24.95
N THR A 556 8.42 5.43 -24.85
CA THR A 556 8.83 4.16 -24.25
C THR A 556 8.33 4.09 -22.81
N TRP A 557 8.49 5.16 -22.04
CA TRP A 557 7.98 5.29 -20.68
C TRP A 557 6.47 5.09 -20.61
N MET A 558 5.72 5.87 -21.38
CA MET A 558 4.27 5.80 -21.39
C MET A 558 3.78 4.39 -21.78
N HIS A 559 4.37 3.77 -22.80
CA HIS A 559 4.03 2.42 -23.24
C HIS A 559 4.38 1.37 -22.18
N ALA A 560 5.55 1.47 -21.53
CA ALA A 560 5.99 0.58 -20.48
C ALA A 560 5.01 0.58 -19.29
N ARG A 561 4.60 1.77 -18.83
CA ARG A 561 3.68 1.92 -17.70
C ARG A 561 2.26 1.46 -18.01
N LEU A 562 1.74 1.77 -19.20
CA LEU A 562 0.42 1.28 -19.62
C LEU A 562 0.40 -0.23 -19.83
N SER A 563 1.50 -0.79 -20.33
CA SER A 563 1.59 -2.23 -20.66
C SER A 563 2.07 -3.11 -19.51
N SER A 564 2.47 -2.53 -18.37
CA SER A 564 3.13 -3.24 -17.25
C SER A 564 4.33 -4.05 -17.75
N LYS A 565 5.24 -3.39 -18.45
CA LYS A 565 6.51 -3.91 -18.97
C LYS A 565 7.66 -3.05 -18.47
N ASP A 566 8.87 -3.60 -18.50
CA ASP A 566 10.09 -2.80 -18.41
C ASP A 566 10.30 -1.94 -19.68
N MET A 567 11.08 -0.88 -19.53
CA MET A 567 11.40 0.09 -20.59
C MET A 567 12.06 -0.54 -21.81
N MET A 568 12.94 -1.53 -21.62
CA MET A 568 13.65 -2.18 -22.73
C MET A 568 12.69 -3.02 -23.58
N ALA A 569 11.82 -3.80 -22.93
CA ALA A 569 10.78 -4.56 -23.60
C ALA A 569 9.76 -3.65 -24.30
N ALA A 570 9.37 -2.54 -23.66
CA ALA A 570 8.46 -1.55 -24.24
C ALA A 570 9.04 -0.87 -25.49
N ARG A 571 10.32 -0.47 -25.45
CA ARG A 571 11.02 0.13 -26.59
C ARG A 571 11.03 -0.81 -27.77
N LYS A 572 11.45 -2.06 -27.53
CA LYS A 572 11.48 -3.11 -28.56
C LYS A 572 10.10 -3.35 -29.16
N ASP A 573 9.04 -3.27 -28.35
CA ASP A 573 7.66 -3.42 -28.81
C ASP A 573 7.28 -2.29 -29.79
N LEU A 574 7.55 -1.03 -29.43
CA LEU A 574 7.27 0.13 -30.27
C LEU A 574 8.06 0.11 -31.60
N GLU A 575 9.32 -0.30 -31.56
CA GLU A 575 10.19 -0.37 -32.75
C GLU A 575 9.79 -1.49 -33.72
N ASN A 576 9.24 -2.61 -33.22
CA ASN A 576 9.00 -3.81 -34.03
C ASN A 576 7.54 -4.05 -34.41
N THR A 577 6.59 -3.31 -33.86
CA THR A 577 5.16 -3.54 -34.12
C THR A 577 4.51 -2.37 -34.88
N PRO A 578 3.63 -2.65 -35.87
CA PRO A 578 2.98 -1.61 -36.64
C PRO A 578 2.22 -0.61 -35.78
N SER A 579 2.30 0.67 -36.16
CA SER A 579 1.59 1.76 -35.49
C SER A 579 0.09 1.70 -35.77
N PRO A 580 -0.79 1.81 -34.75
CA PRO A 580 -2.21 2.03 -34.98
C PRO A 580 -2.52 3.28 -35.81
N ALA A 581 -1.64 4.29 -35.85
CA ALA A 581 -1.83 5.47 -36.68
C ALA A 581 -1.82 5.16 -38.19
N PHE A 582 -1.21 4.03 -38.60
CA PHE A 582 -1.14 3.57 -39.98
C PHE A 582 -2.05 2.39 -40.28
N GLU A 583 -2.97 2.04 -39.36
CA GLU A 583 -3.87 0.91 -39.51
C GLU A 583 -4.67 0.99 -40.82
N GLY A 584 -4.59 -0.08 -41.62
CA GLY A 584 -5.25 -0.16 -42.94
C GLY A 584 -4.54 0.59 -44.07
N ILE A 585 -3.38 1.21 -43.81
CA ILE A 585 -2.57 1.93 -44.81
C ILE A 585 -1.23 1.22 -45.05
N VAL A 586 -0.44 1.01 -43.99
CA VAL A 586 0.89 0.37 -44.09
C VAL A 586 1.31 -0.28 -42.77
N ASP A 587 1.92 -1.45 -42.85
CA ASP A 587 2.47 -2.17 -41.68
C ASP A 587 3.87 -1.65 -41.33
N LYS A 588 3.93 -0.46 -40.73
CA LYS A 588 5.17 0.17 -40.26
C LYS A 588 5.03 0.71 -38.84
N PRO A 589 6.12 0.71 -38.04
CA PRO A 589 6.15 1.41 -36.76
C PRO A 589 6.11 2.93 -36.97
N LEU A 590 5.76 3.68 -35.92
CA LEU A 590 5.80 5.14 -35.95
C LEU A 590 7.25 5.60 -35.74
N GLU A 591 7.79 6.39 -36.67
CA GLU A 591 9.16 6.93 -36.60
C GLU A 591 9.24 8.11 -35.62
N MET A 592 9.29 7.80 -34.32
CA MET A 592 9.21 8.76 -33.22
C MET A 592 10.35 9.78 -33.20
N ASP A 593 11.57 9.41 -33.64
CA ASP A 593 12.75 10.28 -33.65
C ASP A 593 12.56 11.54 -34.52
N SER A 594 11.63 11.49 -35.48
CA SER A 594 11.32 12.58 -36.40
C SER A 594 10.19 13.50 -35.92
N LEU A 595 9.54 13.14 -34.80
CA LEU A 595 8.35 13.82 -34.30
C LEU A 595 8.68 14.65 -33.05
N GLU A 596 8.04 15.81 -32.95
CA GLU A 596 7.99 16.54 -31.68
C GLU A 596 7.11 15.77 -30.68
N TYR A 597 7.45 15.85 -29.40
CA TYR A 597 6.81 15.10 -28.31
C TYR A 597 5.32 15.49 -28.13
N ASP A 598 4.90 16.67 -28.57
CA ASP A 598 3.51 17.16 -28.49
C ASP A 598 2.64 16.72 -29.68
N ASN A 599 3.19 15.88 -30.57
CA ASN A 599 2.43 15.36 -31.70
C ASN A 599 1.34 14.38 -31.24
N TYR A 600 0.07 14.70 -31.55
CA TYR A 600 -1.09 13.88 -31.21
C TYR A 600 -1.00 12.43 -31.73
N ALA A 601 -0.32 12.19 -32.85
CA ALA A 601 -0.13 10.85 -33.39
C ALA A 601 0.60 9.92 -32.41
N ILE A 602 1.52 10.48 -31.60
CA ILE A 602 2.23 9.74 -30.55
C ILE A 602 1.24 9.28 -29.46
N ALA A 603 0.46 10.22 -28.92
CA ALA A 603 -0.53 9.93 -27.89
C ALA A 603 -1.57 8.91 -28.38
N PHE A 604 -2.02 9.06 -29.63
CA PHE A 604 -2.93 8.14 -30.30
C PHE A 604 -2.32 6.73 -30.42
N ASP A 605 -1.09 6.61 -30.93
CA ASP A 605 -0.39 5.34 -31.11
C ASP A 605 -0.30 4.54 -29.80
N ILE A 606 0.24 5.18 -28.75
CA ILE A 606 0.47 4.55 -27.45
C ILE A 606 -0.86 4.13 -26.80
N MET A 607 -1.84 5.04 -26.76
CA MET A 607 -3.12 4.75 -26.10
C MET A 607 -3.91 3.68 -26.87
N GLN A 608 -3.91 3.71 -28.21
CA GLN A 608 -4.59 2.69 -29.00
C GLN A 608 -3.96 1.30 -28.86
N ARG A 609 -2.63 1.20 -28.73
CA ARG A 609 -1.97 -0.08 -28.40
C ARG A 609 -2.48 -0.65 -27.09
N PHE A 610 -2.53 0.19 -26.05
CA PHE A 610 -3.07 -0.19 -24.74
C PHE A 610 -4.54 -0.60 -24.82
N LEU A 611 -5.40 0.19 -25.46
CA LEU A 611 -6.82 -0.12 -25.63
C LEU A 611 -7.04 -1.44 -26.38
N LYS A 612 -6.30 -1.69 -27.47
CA LYS A 612 -6.37 -2.97 -28.20
C LYS A 612 -6.00 -4.16 -27.31
N LYS A 613 -4.92 -4.04 -26.52
CA LYS A 613 -4.51 -5.07 -25.55
C LYS A 613 -5.61 -5.34 -24.52
N GLU A 614 -6.15 -4.31 -23.88
CA GLU A 614 -7.19 -4.46 -22.86
C GLU A 614 -8.49 -5.05 -23.43
N ARG A 615 -8.86 -4.72 -24.69
CA ARG A 615 -9.99 -5.36 -25.37
C ARG A 615 -9.76 -6.86 -25.59
N LEU A 616 -8.56 -7.24 -26.06
CA LEU A 616 -8.21 -8.64 -26.28
C LEU A 616 -8.22 -9.43 -24.96
N GLU A 617 -7.67 -8.87 -23.89
CA GLU A 617 -7.69 -9.49 -22.55
C GLU A 617 -9.11 -9.66 -22.02
N LYS A 618 -10.00 -8.68 -22.24
CA LYS A 618 -11.41 -8.77 -21.85
C LYS A 618 -12.09 -9.92 -22.59
N ILE A 619 -11.93 -10.00 -23.92
CA ILE A 619 -12.51 -11.08 -24.74
C ILE A 619 -12.01 -12.44 -24.25
N ALA A 620 -10.70 -12.60 -24.04
CA ALA A 620 -10.13 -13.85 -23.54
C ALA A 620 -10.69 -14.26 -22.16
N LYS A 621 -10.89 -13.31 -21.24
CA LYS A 621 -11.51 -13.55 -19.93
C LYS A 621 -12.98 -13.98 -20.05
N GLU A 622 -13.73 -13.35 -20.95
CA GLU A 622 -15.13 -13.68 -21.22
C GLU A 622 -15.28 -15.07 -21.86
N GLU A 623 -14.42 -15.40 -22.84
CA GLU A 623 -14.35 -16.72 -23.47
C GLU A 623 -14.02 -17.81 -22.44
N TYR A 624 -13.00 -17.60 -21.60
CA TYR A 624 -12.66 -18.52 -20.53
C TYR A 624 -13.82 -18.72 -19.53
N ALA A 625 -14.47 -17.63 -19.12
CA ALA A 625 -15.64 -17.71 -18.23
C ALA A 625 -16.82 -18.45 -18.87
N PHE A 626 -17.02 -18.31 -20.18
CA PHE A 626 -18.02 -19.05 -20.93
C PHE A 626 -17.68 -20.54 -21.01
N GLU A 627 -16.42 -20.90 -21.30
CA GLU A 627 -15.97 -22.29 -21.31
C GLU A 627 -16.15 -22.98 -19.96
N VAL A 628 -15.79 -22.31 -18.85
CA VAL A 628 -15.96 -22.85 -17.50
C VAL A 628 -17.43 -23.12 -17.22
N LYS A 629 -18.33 -22.18 -17.53
CA LYS A 629 -19.78 -22.38 -17.40
C LYS A 629 -20.28 -23.54 -18.26
N GLN A 630 -19.77 -23.69 -19.48
CA GLN A 630 -20.15 -24.79 -20.36
C GLN A 630 -19.68 -26.14 -19.81
N LYS A 631 -18.44 -26.24 -19.33
CA LYS A 631 -17.88 -27.43 -18.66
C LYS A 631 -18.68 -27.78 -17.40
N GLU A 632 -19.07 -26.81 -16.59
CA GLU A 632 -19.95 -27.03 -15.44
C GLU A 632 -21.34 -27.53 -15.85
N GLN A 633 -21.95 -26.95 -16.88
CA GLN A 633 -23.25 -27.43 -17.40
C GLN A 633 -23.17 -28.88 -17.90
N VAL A 634 -22.10 -29.24 -18.61
CA VAL A 634 -21.83 -30.61 -19.08
C VAL A 634 -21.56 -31.58 -17.91
N ALA A 635 -20.84 -31.13 -16.89
CA ALA A 635 -20.63 -31.91 -15.66
C ALA A 635 -21.95 -32.14 -14.88
N ILE A 636 -22.84 -31.15 -14.87
CA ILE A 636 -24.18 -31.27 -14.26
C ILE A 636 -25.07 -32.19 -15.09
N SER A 637 -25.03 -32.12 -16.43
CA SER A 637 -25.82 -33.01 -17.30
C SER A 637 -25.35 -34.46 -17.22
N SER A 638 -24.04 -34.71 -17.21
CA SER A 638 -23.47 -36.06 -17.03
C SER A 638 -23.77 -36.66 -15.64
N LYS A 639 -23.77 -35.83 -14.57
CA LYS A 639 -24.25 -36.28 -13.25
C LYS A 639 -25.75 -36.63 -13.28
N LYS A 640 -26.58 -35.90 -14.02
CA LYS A 640 -28.01 -36.24 -14.19
C LYS A 640 -28.22 -37.53 -15.00
N GLU A 641 -27.37 -37.81 -15.98
CA GLU A 641 -27.34 -39.07 -16.74
C GLU A 641 -27.07 -40.30 -15.86
N SER A 642 -26.29 -40.14 -14.78
CA SER A 642 -25.99 -41.23 -13.85
C SER A 642 -27.14 -41.63 -12.91
N ILE A 643 -28.19 -40.81 -12.79
CA ILE A 643 -29.36 -41.08 -11.92
C ILE A 643 -30.50 -41.66 -12.77
N ASP A 644 -30.49 -42.98 -12.98
CA ASP A 644 -31.59 -43.69 -13.62
C ASP A 644 -32.84 -43.71 -12.72
N VAL A 645 -33.99 -43.28 -13.27
CA VAL A 645 -35.28 -43.30 -12.58
C VAL A 645 -35.65 -44.69 -12.07
N LEU A 646 -35.28 -45.76 -12.80
CA LEU A 646 -35.53 -47.14 -12.39
C LEU A 646 -34.64 -47.53 -11.20
N MET A 647 -33.38 -47.09 -11.21
CA MET A 647 -32.45 -47.32 -10.09
C MET A 647 -32.89 -46.55 -8.83
N TYR A 648 -33.42 -45.33 -8.98
CA TYR A 648 -34.04 -44.59 -7.87
C TYR A 648 -35.20 -45.39 -7.24
N LEU A 649 -36.10 -45.93 -8.07
CA LEU A 649 -37.24 -46.74 -7.62
C LEU A 649 -36.78 -48.04 -6.94
N HIS A 650 -35.82 -48.76 -7.54
CA HIS A 650 -35.24 -49.97 -6.97
C HIS A 650 -34.64 -49.71 -5.58
N ASN A 651 -33.78 -48.69 -5.46
CA ASN A 651 -33.11 -48.37 -4.21
C ASN A 651 -34.10 -47.92 -3.12
N LYS A 652 -35.09 -47.10 -3.48
CA LYS A 652 -36.14 -46.69 -2.54
C LYS A 652 -36.96 -47.89 -2.07
N ALA A 653 -37.45 -48.74 -2.98
CA ALA A 653 -38.22 -49.93 -2.66
C ALA A 653 -37.44 -50.90 -1.76
N ARG A 654 -36.20 -51.23 -2.15
CA ARG A 654 -35.34 -52.15 -1.39
C ARG A 654 -35.00 -51.61 0.00
N THR A 655 -34.76 -50.31 0.13
CA THR A 655 -34.47 -49.68 1.43
C THR A 655 -35.70 -49.67 2.32
N VAL A 656 -36.84 -49.23 1.79
CA VAL A 656 -38.10 -49.10 2.52
C VAL A 656 -38.63 -50.46 2.96
N PHE A 657 -38.71 -51.45 2.07
CA PHE A 657 -39.25 -52.77 2.42
C PHE A 657 -38.32 -53.58 3.33
N ARG A 658 -37.02 -53.28 3.39
CA ARG A 658 -36.12 -53.83 4.42
C ARG A 658 -36.30 -53.16 5.78
N ALA A 659 -36.57 -51.86 5.80
CA ALA A 659 -36.71 -51.10 7.03
C ALA A 659 -38.06 -51.35 7.72
N ILE A 660 -39.08 -51.78 6.97
CA ILE A 660 -40.47 -51.87 7.44
C ILE A 660 -40.66 -52.74 8.69
N SER A 661 -39.90 -53.84 8.83
CA SER A 661 -39.94 -54.73 10.00
C SER A 661 -39.43 -54.07 11.29
N ARG A 662 -38.70 -52.96 11.18
CA ARG A 662 -38.08 -52.26 12.33
C ARG A 662 -38.84 -51.01 12.76
N VAL A 663 -39.47 -50.30 11.83
CA VAL A 663 -40.04 -48.95 12.06
C VAL A 663 -41.52 -48.82 11.70
N GLY A 664 -42.15 -49.86 11.15
CA GLY A 664 -43.54 -49.82 10.67
C GLY A 664 -43.69 -48.96 9.39
N THR A 665 -44.93 -48.62 9.03
CA THR A 665 -45.23 -47.90 7.78
C THR A 665 -45.06 -46.38 7.86
N LYS A 666 -45.16 -45.80 9.06
CA LYS A 666 -45.16 -44.33 9.24
C LYS A 666 -43.81 -43.73 8.82
N GLY A 667 -43.85 -42.80 7.88
CA GLY A 667 -42.66 -42.12 7.35
C GLY A 667 -41.93 -42.85 6.21
N LEU A 668 -42.37 -44.06 5.84
CA LEU A 668 -41.84 -44.81 4.69
C LEU A 668 -42.74 -44.74 3.46
N GLU A 669 -43.90 -44.10 3.59
CA GLU A 669 -44.88 -43.92 2.52
C GLU A 669 -44.34 -43.05 1.38
N TRP A 670 -44.78 -43.37 0.17
CA TRP A 670 -44.57 -42.54 -1.00
C TRP A 670 -45.30 -41.20 -0.83
N SER A 671 -44.52 -40.13 -0.84
CA SER A 671 -44.98 -38.77 -0.57
C SER A 671 -45.13 -37.93 -1.85
N PRO A 672 -45.79 -36.76 -1.80
CA PRO A 672 -45.87 -35.85 -2.95
C PRO A 672 -44.49 -35.41 -3.47
N THR A 673 -43.49 -35.26 -2.59
CA THR A 673 -42.12 -34.91 -2.99
C THR A 673 -41.45 -36.03 -3.79
N ASP A 674 -41.76 -37.29 -3.47
CA ASP A 674 -41.32 -38.45 -4.24
C ASP A 674 -41.95 -38.49 -5.63
N THR A 675 -43.23 -38.14 -5.75
CA THR A 675 -43.92 -38.01 -7.04
C THR A 675 -43.26 -36.96 -7.92
N THR A 676 -42.94 -35.78 -7.38
CA THR A 676 -42.24 -34.72 -8.13
C THR A 676 -40.84 -35.16 -8.56
N LYS A 677 -40.09 -35.80 -7.66
CA LYS A 677 -38.73 -36.29 -7.95
C LYS A 677 -38.75 -37.38 -9.04
N CYS A 678 -39.68 -38.33 -8.94
CA CYS A 678 -39.87 -39.39 -9.92
C CYS A 678 -40.31 -38.82 -11.28
N ALA A 679 -41.21 -37.83 -11.30
CA ALA A 679 -41.67 -37.19 -12.53
C ALA A 679 -40.55 -36.45 -13.28
N ASN A 680 -39.68 -35.74 -12.55
CA ASN A 680 -38.52 -35.07 -13.13
C ASN A 680 -37.53 -36.07 -13.76
N LEU A 681 -37.29 -37.20 -13.10
CA LEU A 681 -36.42 -38.26 -13.62
C LEU A 681 -37.09 -39.03 -14.77
N LEU A 682 -38.41 -39.22 -14.73
CA LEU A 682 -39.19 -39.82 -15.82
C LEU A 682 -39.11 -38.99 -17.10
N ALA A 683 -39.21 -37.67 -17.00
CA ALA A 683 -39.09 -36.81 -18.17
C ALA A 683 -37.75 -36.99 -18.89
N TYR A 684 -36.67 -37.11 -18.11
CA TYR A 684 -35.35 -37.44 -18.64
C TYR A 684 -35.34 -38.85 -19.27
N TYR A 685 -35.90 -39.84 -18.57
CA TYR A 685 -36.04 -41.21 -19.09
C TYR A 685 -36.74 -41.27 -20.45
N ILE A 686 -37.84 -40.55 -20.64
CA ILE A 686 -38.54 -40.50 -21.92
C ILE A 686 -37.66 -39.84 -22.99
N LYS A 687 -37.05 -38.68 -22.68
CA LYS A 687 -36.19 -37.97 -23.63
C LYS A 687 -35.03 -38.84 -24.13
N THR A 688 -34.34 -39.56 -23.25
CA THR A 688 -33.17 -40.37 -23.60
C THR A 688 -33.55 -41.68 -24.31
N ASN A 689 -34.77 -42.17 -24.14
CA ASN A 689 -35.24 -43.44 -24.73
C ASN A 689 -36.12 -43.25 -25.99
N ARG A 690 -36.30 -42.02 -26.49
CA ARG A 690 -37.02 -41.77 -27.75
C ARG A 690 -36.36 -42.50 -28.91
N GLY A 691 -37.17 -43.18 -29.74
CA GLY A 691 -36.68 -43.91 -30.90
C GLY A 691 -35.91 -45.20 -30.59
N ARG A 692 -35.85 -45.64 -29.32
CA ARG A 692 -35.22 -46.94 -29.01
C ARG A 692 -36.02 -48.07 -29.64
N LYS A 693 -35.33 -49.12 -30.09
CA LYS A 693 -35.98 -50.31 -30.62
C LYS A 693 -36.66 -51.11 -29.51
N ILE A 694 -37.90 -51.53 -29.75
CA ILE A 694 -38.69 -52.36 -28.84
C ILE A 694 -39.43 -53.44 -29.64
N CYS A 695 -39.76 -54.54 -28.98
CA CYS A 695 -40.72 -55.50 -29.52
C CYS A 695 -42.13 -54.95 -29.36
N SER A 696 -42.83 -54.72 -30.48
CA SER A 696 -44.21 -54.22 -30.49
C SER A 696 -45.21 -55.16 -29.83
N ALA A 697 -44.91 -56.47 -29.79
CA ALA A 697 -45.74 -57.51 -29.19
C ALA A 697 -45.62 -57.58 -27.65
N CYS A 698 -44.42 -57.38 -27.07
CA CYS A 698 -44.21 -57.58 -25.62
C CYS A 698 -43.45 -56.45 -24.91
N GLY A 699 -43.10 -55.36 -25.59
CA GLY A 699 -42.43 -54.20 -25.00
C GLY A 699 -40.97 -54.44 -24.58
N THR A 700 -40.41 -55.64 -24.82
CA THR A 700 -39.02 -55.95 -24.49
C THR A 700 -38.06 -55.14 -25.36
N VAL A 701 -37.04 -54.55 -24.74
CA VAL A 701 -35.91 -53.92 -25.44
C VAL A 701 -34.98 -55.04 -25.93
N PRO A 702 -34.87 -55.28 -27.25
CA PRO A 702 -34.10 -56.39 -27.79
C PRO A 702 -32.59 -56.17 -27.58
N LYS A 703 -31.86 -57.26 -27.35
CA LYS A 703 -30.41 -57.31 -27.56
C LYS A 703 -30.18 -57.78 -29.01
N ASP A 704 -29.31 -57.12 -29.76
CA ASP A 704 -29.00 -57.44 -31.17
C ASP A 704 -30.21 -57.48 -32.12
N ASN A 705 -31.17 -56.54 -31.95
CA ASN A 705 -32.40 -56.45 -32.77
C ASN A 705 -33.27 -57.73 -32.76
N LYS A 706 -33.12 -58.62 -31.77
CA LYS A 706 -33.93 -59.84 -31.64
C LYS A 706 -34.65 -59.88 -30.30
N CYS A 707 -35.97 -60.05 -30.35
CA CYS A 707 -36.77 -60.32 -29.15
C CYS A 707 -36.62 -61.81 -28.76
N PRO A 708 -36.39 -62.14 -27.48
CA PRO A 708 -36.28 -63.52 -27.01
C PRO A 708 -37.54 -64.36 -27.27
N GLN A 709 -38.72 -63.72 -27.28
CA GLN A 709 -40.01 -64.39 -27.42
C GLN A 709 -40.60 -64.33 -28.84
N HIS A 710 -40.33 -63.25 -29.58
CA HIS A 710 -41.02 -62.95 -30.84
C HIS A 710 -40.06 -62.79 -32.05
N GLY A 711 -38.77 -63.05 -31.87
CA GLY A 711 -37.77 -62.93 -32.95
C GLY A 711 -37.58 -61.49 -33.44
N THR A 712 -37.30 -61.31 -34.73
CA THR A 712 -36.99 -60.01 -35.36
C THR A 712 -38.22 -59.31 -35.96
N SER A 713 -39.31 -60.04 -36.22
CA SER A 713 -40.47 -59.57 -37.01
C SER A 713 -41.28 -58.45 -36.35
N PHE A 714 -41.15 -58.27 -35.03
CA PHE A 714 -41.96 -57.33 -34.26
C PHE A 714 -41.17 -56.12 -33.75
N ILE A 715 -39.93 -55.92 -34.22
CA ILE A 715 -39.08 -54.82 -33.75
C ILE A 715 -39.45 -53.51 -34.45
N LYS A 716 -39.68 -52.45 -33.65
CA LYS A 716 -39.94 -51.09 -34.13
C LYS A 716 -39.36 -50.05 -33.18
N ASP A 717 -39.30 -48.80 -33.63
CA ASP A 717 -38.91 -47.68 -32.78
C ASP A 717 -40.05 -47.26 -31.84
N ALA A 718 -39.72 -47.06 -30.56
CA ALA A 718 -40.67 -46.71 -29.53
C ALA A 718 -41.08 -45.24 -29.60
N ASN A 719 -42.38 -44.98 -29.54
CA ASN A 719 -42.93 -43.64 -29.31
C ASN A 719 -43.02 -43.30 -27.80
N ASP A 720 -43.39 -42.07 -27.46
CA ASP A 720 -43.43 -41.62 -26.06
C ASP A 720 -44.42 -42.42 -25.19
N MET A 721 -45.59 -42.80 -25.72
CA MET A 721 -46.57 -43.65 -25.00
C MET A 721 -46.05 -45.05 -24.72
N GLU A 722 -45.29 -45.61 -25.65
CA GLU A 722 -44.63 -46.89 -25.49
C GLU A 722 -43.50 -46.78 -24.47
N ASN A 723 -42.74 -45.69 -24.47
CA ASN A 723 -41.73 -45.45 -23.44
C ASN A 723 -42.33 -45.26 -22.05
N LEU A 724 -43.47 -44.57 -21.93
CA LEU A 724 -44.24 -44.45 -20.68
C LEU A 724 -44.78 -45.81 -20.20
N SER A 725 -45.25 -46.64 -21.13
CA SER A 725 -45.72 -47.99 -20.81
C SER A 725 -44.57 -48.88 -20.34
N ILE A 726 -43.38 -48.77 -20.95
CA ILE A 726 -42.21 -49.56 -20.53
C ILE A 726 -41.72 -49.08 -19.18
N PHE A 727 -41.72 -47.77 -18.96
CA PHE A 727 -41.45 -47.19 -17.65
C PHE A 727 -42.40 -47.75 -16.60
N MET A 728 -43.72 -47.69 -16.80
CA MET A 728 -44.70 -48.25 -15.87
C MET A 728 -44.42 -49.75 -15.60
N MET A 729 -44.21 -50.53 -16.65
CA MET A 729 -43.93 -51.96 -16.56
C MET A 729 -42.68 -52.26 -15.72
N ARG A 730 -41.59 -51.49 -15.91
CA ARG A 730 -40.34 -51.65 -15.16
C ARG A 730 -40.41 -51.07 -13.76
N SER A 731 -41.00 -49.90 -13.57
CA SER A 731 -41.17 -49.24 -12.28
C SER A 731 -41.90 -50.14 -11.28
N LEU A 732 -43.00 -50.77 -11.70
CA LEU A 732 -43.75 -51.68 -10.84
C LEU A 732 -42.98 -53.00 -10.58
N TYR A 733 -42.20 -53.46 -11.56
CA TYR A 733 -41.28 -54.59 -11.36
C TYR A 733 -40.22 -54.26 -10.31
N GLU A 734 -39.54 -53.09 -10.40
CA GLU A 734 -38.51 -52.71 -9.43
C GLU A 734 -39.06 -52.58 -8.01
N ILE A 735 -40.28 -52.06 -7.87
CA ILE A 735 -40.97 -52.00 -6.57
C ILE A 735 -41.25 -53.42 -6.06
N LYS A 736 -41.78 -54.30 -6.91
CA LYS A 736 -42.15 -55.66 -6.53
C LYS A 736 -40.93 -56.55 -6.24
N ASP A 737 -39.83 -56.39 -6.99
CA ASP A 737 -38.57 -57.10 -6.77
C ASP A 737 -37.89 -56.64 -5.46
N GLY A 738 -37.97 -55.34 -5.14
CA GLY A 738 -37.54 -54.81 -3.85
C GLY A 738 -38.31 -55.41 -2.66
N LEU A 739 -39.55 -55.87 -2.87
CA LEU A 739 -40.39 -56.54 -1.87
C LEU A 739 -40.14 -58.06 -1.80
N ALA A 740 -39.99 -58.73 -2.94
CA ALA A 740 -39.71 -60.16 -3.03
C ALA A 740 -38.87 -60.46 -4.29
N ALA A 741 -37.66 -61.00 -4.09
CA ALA A 741 -36.73 -61.28 -5.17
C ALA A 741 -37.33 -62.25 -6.21
N GLY A 742 -37.21 -61.91 -7.50
CA GLY A 742 -37.68 -62.76 -8.61
C GLY A 742 -39.14 -62.54 -9.01
N ALA A 743 -39.66 -61.33 -8.79
CA ALA A 743 -41.04 -60.98 -9.10
C ALA A 743 -41.36 -61.03 -10.60
N GLU A 744 -42.50 -61.62 -10.99
CA GLU A 744 -42.95 -61.54 -12.39
C GLU A 744 -43.32 -60.10 -12.80
N GLN A 745 -42.86 -59.70 -13.97
CA GLN A 745 -43.11 -58.39 -14.58
C GLN A 745 -44.57 -58.26 -15.05
N MET A 746 -45.11 -57.05 -14.96
CA MET A 746 -46.44 -56.75 -15.50
C MET A 746 -46.52 -57.03 -17.01
N PRO A 747 -47.58 -57.68 -17.52
CA PRO A 747 -47.77 -57.85 -18.96
C PRO A 747 -47.85 -56.50 -19.68
N TRP A 748 -47.23 -56.45 -20.87
CA TRP A 748 -47.12 -55.24 -21.69
C TRP A 748 -48.46 -54.58 -22.00
N ASP A 749 -49.47 -55.36 -22.38
CA ASP A 749 -50.79 -54.85 -22.71
C ASP A 749 -51.48 -54.21 -21.50
N LYS A 750 -51.24 -54.74 -20.30
CA LYS A 750 -51.77 -54.16 -19.06
C LYS A 750 -51.13 -52.81 -18.76
N ALA A 751 -49.83 -52.65 -19.04
CA ALA A 751 -49.14 -51.38 -18.89
C ALA A 751 -49.69 -50.34 -19.88
N LYS A 752 -49.84 -50.70 -21.16
CA LYS A 752 -50.46 -49.83 -22.18
C LYS A 752 -51.87 -49.37 -21.79
N ILE A 753 -52.74 -50.30 -21.38
CA ILE A 753 -54.12 -49.97 -20.96
C ILE A 753 -54.10 -49.00 -19.77
N SER A 754 -53.14 -49.13 -18.85
CA SER A 754 -53.03 -48.26 -17.70
C SER A 754 -52.63 -46.84 -18.10
N ILE A 755 -51.68 -46.70 -19.02
CA ILE A 755 -51.29 -45.40 -19.58
C ILE A 755 -52.45 -44.79 -20.38
N ASP A 756 -53.08 -45.55 -21.28
CA ASP A 756 -54.20 -45.06 -22.10
C ASP A 756 -55.38 -44.61 -21.26
N ARG A 757 -55.69 -45.35 -20.18
CA ARG A 757 -56.73 -44.97 -19.23
C ARG A 757 -56.40 -43.64 -18.55
N GLU A 758 -55.16 -43.45 -18.10
CA GLU A 758 -54.77 -42.21 -17.41
C GLU A 758 -54.74 -41.01 -18.36
N ILE A 759 -54.24 -41.19 -19.58
CA ILE A 759 -54.32 -40.18 -20.63
C ILE A 759 -55.78 -39.83 -20.93
N GLY A 760 -56.67 -40.83 -20.98
CA GLY A 760 -58.12 -40.61 -21.14
C GLY A 760 -58.75 -39.84 -19.97
N ILE A 761 -58.26 -40.02 -18.74
CA ILE A 761 -58.67 -39.23 -17.57
C ILE A 761 -58.17 -37.79 -17.70
N LEU A 762 -56.90 -37.58 -18.08
CA LEU A 762 -56.31 -36.26 -18.28
C LEU A 762 -57.03 -35.46 -19.39
N LYS A 763 -57.42 -36.13 -20.48
CA LYS A 763 -58.25 -35.54 -21.54
C LYS A 763 -59.64 -35.14 -21.04
N ARG A 764 -60.31 -36.01 -20.27
CA ARG A 764 -61.64 -35.69 -19.67
C ARG A 764 -61.57 -34.55 -18.66
N LYS A 765 -60.47 -34.43 -17.92
CA LYS A 765 -60.22 -33.32 -16.97
C LYS A 765 -59.78 -32.01 -17.66
N GLY A 766 -59.69 -31.98 -18.99
CA GLY A 766 -59.24 -30.81 -19.75
C GLY A 766 -57.76 -30.46 -19.60
N LYS A 767 -56.96 -31.32 -18.94
CA LYS A 767 -55.51 -31.11 -18.78
C LYS A 767 -54.71 -31.45 -20.03
N LEU A 768 -55.24 -32.32 -20.89
CA LEU A 768 -54.72 -32.60 -22.23
C LEU A 768 -55.80 -32.33 -23.27
N THR A 769 -55.41 -31.76 -24.40
CA THR A 769 -56.36 -31.52 -25.49
C THR A 769 -56.67 -32.82 -26.23
N SER A 770 -57.85 -32.90 -26.86
CA SER A 770 -58.20 -34.05 -27.72
C SER A 770 -57.27 -34.19 -28.93
N LYS A 771 -56.62 -33.08 -29.33
CA LYS A 771 -55.69 -32.98 -30.47
C LYS A 771 -54.22 -33.22 -30.10
N THR A 772 -53.86 -33.43 -28.83
CA THR A 772 -52.48 -33.66 -28.41
C THR A 772 -51.89 -34.89 -29.11
N ASN A 773 -50.71 -34.73 -29.72
CA ASN A 773 -49.98 -35.82 -30.36
C ASN A 773 -49.33 -36.72 -29.31
N LEU A 774 -49.94 -37.87 -29.05
CA LEU A 774 -49.43 -38.81 -28.04
C LEU A 774 -48.18 -39.58 -28.51
N LYS A 775 -47.81 -39.52 -29.80
CA LYS A 775 -46.57 -40.17 -30.27
C LYS A 775 -45.32 -39.38 -29.89
N GLU A 776 -45.44 -38.06 -29.81
CA GLU A 776 -44.37 -37.13 -29.44
C GLU A 776 -44.95 -36.03 -28.55
N LEU A 777 -44.83 -36.22 -27.24
CA LEU A 777 -45.31 -35.26 -26.25
C LEU A 777 -44.32 -34.10 -26.14
N LEU A 778 -44.85 -32.88 -25.96
CA LEU A 778 -43.99 -31.72 -25.72
C LEU A 778 -43.34 -31.81 -24.32
N PRO A 779 -42.13 -31.25 -24.11
CA PRO A 779 -41.47 -31.29 -22.80
C PRO A 779 -42.33 -30.77 -21.65
N GLY A 780 -43.14 -29.73 -21.89
CA GLY A 780 -44.09 -29.22 -20.91
C GLY A 780 -45.22 -30.20 -20.57
N GLU A 781 -45.73 -30.95 -21.55
CA GLU A 781 -46.78 -31.96 -21.33
C GLU A 781 -46.24 -33.14 -20.51
N ILE A 782 -44.99 -33.55 -20.75
CA ILE A 782 -44.33 -34.62 -19.98
C ILE A 782 -44.03 -34.14 -18.56
N ASN A 783 -43.42 -32.96 -18.39
CA ASN A 783 -42.95 -32.47 -17.08
C ASN A 783 -44.10 -32.13 -16.12
N TYR A 784 -45.16 -31.50 -16.61
CA TYR A 784 -46.16 -30.88 -15.74
C TYR A 784 -47.51 -31.60 -15.72
N ILE A 785 -47.77 -32.50 -16.67
CA ILE A 785 -49.11 -33.08 -16.86
C ILE A 785 -49.06 -34.61 -16.82
N VAL A 786 -48.39 -35.24 -17.78
CA VAL A 786 -48.37 -36.70 -17.93
C VAL A 786 -47.44 -37.35 -16.92
N GLY A 787 -46.21 -36.85 -16.77
CA GLY A 787 -45.20 -37.41 -15.87
C GLY A 787 -45.68 -37.48 -14.41
N PRO A 788 -46.20 -36.39 -13.83
CA PRO A 788 -46.76 -36.42 -12.48
C PRO A 788 -47.92 -37.41 -12.31
N ALA A 789 -48.85 -37.48 -13.25
CA ALA A 789 -49.99 -38.40 -13.18
C ALA A 789 -49.56 -39.87 -13.23
N ILE A 790 -48.60 -40.21 -14.09
CA ILE A 790 -48.04 -41.56 -14.16
C ILE A 790 -47.25 -41.91 -12.89
N CYS A 791 -46.48 -40.97 -12.34
CA CYS A 791 -45.73 -41.20 -11.10
C CYS A 791 -46.65 -41.33 -9.86
N GLU A 792 -47.82 -40.70 -9.87
CA GLU A 792 -48.84 -40.88 -8.83
C GLU A 792 -49.39 -42.32 -8.83
N ILE A 793 -49.58 -42.94 -10.00
CA ILE A 793 -49.96 -44.36 -10.11
C ILE A 793 -48.86 -45.25 -9.53
N VAL A 794 -47.60 -44.98 -9.87
CA VAL A 794 -46.44 -45.71 -9.33
C VAL A 794 -46.38 -45.57 -7.80
N GLY A 795 -46.57 -44.36 -7.28
CA GLY A 795 -46.60 -44.10 -5.84
C GLY A 795 -47.76 -44.79 -5.12
N LYS A 796 -48.94 -44.85 -5.74
CA LYS A 796 -50.07 -45.60 -5.21
C LYS A 796 -49.75 -47.09 -5.11
N TYR A 797 -49.18 -47.67 -6.15
CA TYR A 797 -48.76 -49.08 -6.13
C TYR A 797 -47.66 -49.34 -5.10
N PHE A 798 -46.72 -48.40 -4.93
CA PHE A 798 -45.70 -48.46 -3.89
C PHE A 798 -46.33 -48.54 -2.50
N ASN A 799 -47.29 -47.65 -2.20
CA ASN A 799 -47.98 -47.63 -0.91
C ASN A 799 -48.85 -48.87 -0.68
N GLU A 800 -49.53 -49.37 -1.71
CA GLU A 800 -50.25 -50.65 -1.64
C GLU A 800 -49.29 -51.81 -1.32
N SER A 801 -48.11 -51.82 -1.95
CA SER A 801 -47.06 -52.81 -1.70
C SER A 801 -46.46 -52.66 -0.29
N LEU A 802 -46.34 -51.44 0.23
CA LEU A 802 -45.91 -51.15 1.60
C LEU A 802 -46.90 -51.69 2.63
N VAL A 803 -48.20 -51.49 2.43
CA VAL A 803 -49.24 -52.04 3.31
C VAL A 803 -49.22 -53.56 3.29
N TYR A 804 -49.02 -54.18 2.12
CA TYR A 804 -48.85 -55.62 2.02
C TYR A 804 -47.59 -56.12 2.74
N ALA A 805 -46.46 -55.43 2.58
CA ALA A 805 -45.20 -55.73 3.25
C ALA A 805 -45.34 -55.65 4.78
N ALA A 806 -46.05 -54.64 5.30
CA ALA A 806 -46.27 -54.46 6.72
C ALA A 806 -47.11 -55.60 7.30
N ARG A 807 -48.21 -55.97 6.62
CA ARG A 807 -49.04 -57.13 7.03
C ARG A 807 -48.23 -58.42 7.05
N ARG A 808 -47.31 -58.62 6.10
CA ARG A 808 -46.44 -59.80 6.06
C ARG A 808 -45.39 -59.78 7.18
N ALA A 809 -44.89 -58.61 7.55
CA ALA A 809 -43.95 -58.44 8.65
C ALA A 809 -44.60 -58.57 10.04
N ASP A 810 -45.88 -58.24 10.19
CA ASP A 810 -46.65 -58.46 11.44
C ASP A 810 -47.06 -59.93 11.65
N ILE A 811 -47.05 -60.75 10.58
CA ILE A 811 -47.41 -62.19 10.61
C ILE A 811 -46.17 -63.10 10.76
N ALA A 812 -44.97 -62.62 10.44
CA ALA A 812 -43.69 -63.34 10.50
C ALA A 812 -42.95 -63.02 11.81
#